data_AF-A0A935UQ94-F1
#
_entry.id   AF-A0A935UQ94-F1
#
_cell.length_a   1.000
_cell.length_b   1.000
_cell.length_c   1.000
_cell.angle_alpha   90.00
_cell.angle_beta   90.00
_cell.angle_gamma   90.00
#
_symmetry.space_group_name_H-M   'P 1'
#
loop_
_entity.id
_entity.type
_entity.pdbx_description
1 polymer ?
#
loop_
_entity_poly.entity_id
_entity_poly.type
_entity_poly.pdbx_seq_one_letter_code
_entity_poly.pdbx_strand_id
1 'polypeptide(L)'
;MLPAATAAAAKIPVKTLDDLPRHTYEVPGTVSDLLRSDADFAAFAAKVGADVAADLEAYDITDASTLQRLYGVQLTLALMNRDDERALALVELIRAFEDKEASRLTSGLTAVAMVRARNDTGDDTGAAYHAAFRYRLREQVAALPWDLVRDRIVQQKGRTEILSENLVLGMVQAQLDPVVAASGALSSDLAAQVVNLGYALRYALPLKDSLLEVYGDLIASRETVKQDIWDAREARLEDGRDLAPVTIAIWDSGVDVSVFADSFTANPGERADGLDNDGNGFVDDIHGIAFDYDGRDSVELLFPLGDEAPRIGTAMDHMKGFMDVQSGLESPEASALKTHLAGLEPARVQGLLEDLSLCGLYAHGTHVAGIAVRGNPYARLLAARISFDWHTVPQLLTEEMVRRHAASYARTAAYFRDHGVRVVNMSWGWGLKEIEGILEANGWGATVDERSREAAKLLGILEQGLREAITSSPGILFVCAAGNDDNDVAFDVNIPASFTLPNLLVVGAVDQAGEPTGFTSSGKNVRVYANGFEVPSYVPGGRRLRMSGTSMAAPQACNLAAKLLALDPEADADGGRRPDRAGCGREGELPADEPEGHGGAAGGLNRGRWIGAPGPGNFRFRARRVRGRACRRPARHPLRCGSGRRRDRRPTRGRAGPAAAPRLRRPWRWSPPDRTGRSRRRGRGSRSRCCRRASSAPRPRPRP
;
A
#
# COMPACT_ATOMS: atom_id res chain seq x y z
N MET A 1 23.74 35.85 40.53
CA MET A 1 22.35 35.40 40.31
C MET A 1 22.27 34.87 38.89
N LEU A 2 21.89 33.60 38.71
CA LEU A 2 21.51 33.08 37.39
C LEU A 2 20.12 33.63 37.06
N PRO A 3 19.80 33.97 35.79
CA PRO A 3 18.43 34.29 35.41
C PRO A 3 17.53 33.08 35.70
N ALA A 4 16.34 33.33 36.24
CA ALA A 4 15.37 32.27 36.44
C ALA A 4 14.97 31.69 35.07
N ALA A 5 14.94 30.36 34.95
CA ALA A 5 14.36 29.71 33.79
C ALA A 5 12.87 30.11 33.72
N THR A 6 12.50 30.89 32.72
CA THR A 6 11.10 31.11 32.36
C THR A 6 10.48 29.75 32.05
N ALA A 7 9.42 29.40 32.77
CA ALA A 7 8.65 28.21 32.45
C ALA A 7 8.17 28.32 30.99
N ALA A 8 8.59 27.39 30.15
CA ALA A 8 8.11 27.31 28.78
C ALA A 8 6.57 27.22 28.82
N ALA A 9 5.90 27.98 27.96
CA ALA A 9 4.45 27.90 27.84
C ALA A 9 4.06 26.45 27.49
N ALA A 10 2.95 25.97 28.04
CA ALA A 10 2.45 24.65 27.68
C ALA A 10 2.06 24.67 26.20
N LYS A 11 2.68 23.79 25.39
CA LYS A 11 2.39 23.65 23.97
C LYS A 11 0.93 23.27 23.74
N ILE A 12 0.38 23.68 22.60
CA ILE A 12 -1.00 23.39 22.19
C ILE A 12 -1.10 21.93 21.71
N PRO A 13 -1.89 21.05 22.35
CA PRO A 13 -1.98 19.64 21.96
C PRO A 13 -2.58 19.44 20.56
N VAL A 14 -1.89 18.68 19.71
CA VAL A 14 -2.35 18.28 18.37
C VAL A 14 -2.83 16.84 18.39
N LYS A 15 -4.07 16.59 17.93
CA LYS A 15 -4.69 15.27 17.81
C LYS A 15 -4.94 14.88 16.37
N THR A 16 -5.28 15.84 15.52
CA THR A 16 -5.41 15.69 14.07
C THR A 16 -4.63 16.80 13.36
N LEU A 17 -4.41 16.66 12.04
CA LEU A 17 -3.77 17.69 11.23
C LEU A 17 -4.53 19.04 11.26
N ASP A 18 -5.84 19.02 11.48
CA ASP A 18 -6.66 20.23 11.60
C ASP A 18 -6.41 21.07 12.87
N ASP A 19 -5.74 20.51 13.89
CA ASP A 19 -5.35 21.27 15.08
C ASP A 19 -4.14 22.19 14.82
N LEU A 20 -3.45 22.03 13.69
CA LEU A 20 -2.32 22.87 13.28
C LEU A 20 -2.79 24.18 12.61
N PRO A 21 -2.01 25.26 12.73
CA PRO A 21 -2.35 26.52 12.09
C PRO A 21 -2.19 26.41 10.57
N ARG A 22 -3.07 27.12 9.86
CA ARG A 22 -3.15 27.11 8.39
C ARG A 22 -2.55 28.40 7.85
N HIS A 23 -1.36 28.32 7.25
CA HIS A 23 -0.67 29.48 6.68
C HIS A 23 -0.90 29.60 5.17
N THR A 24 -1.07 30.85 4.72
CA THR A 24 -1.29 31.21 3.31
C THR A 24 -0.15 32.11 2.82
N TYR A 25 0.35 31.82 1.62
CA TYR A 25 1.49 32.50 1.02
C TYR A 25 1.09 33.14 -0.30
N GLU A 26 0.89 34.46 -0.30
CA GLU A 26 0.72 35.25 -1.53
C GLU A 26 1.95 35.09 -2.44
N VAL A 27 1.71 34.88 -3.74
CA VAL A 27 2.78 34.76 -4.76
C VAL A 27 2.53 35.81 -5.84
N PRO A 28 3.29 36.91 -5.88
CA PRO A 28 3.20 37.89 -6.95
C PRO A 28 3.65 37.29 -8.29
N GLY A 29 2.73 37.15 -9.25
CA GLY A 29 3.03 36.59 -10.57
C GLY A 29 2.83 35.07 -10.62
N THR A 30 3.90 34.34 -10.90
CA THR A 30 3.87 32.86 -11.04
C THR A 30 4.90 32.20 -10.11
N VAL A 31 4.69 30.92 -9.78
CA VAL A 31 5.69 30.12 -9.05
C VAL A 31 6.91 29.89 -9.93
N SER A 32 6.73 29.76 -11.24
CA SER A 32 7.81 29.75 -12.23
C SER A 32 8.73 30.98 -12.12
N ASP A 33 8.18 32.19 -11.97
CA ASP A 33 8.96 33.42 -11.88
C ASP A 33 9.59 33.58 -10.48
N LEU A 34 8.84 33.24 -9.43
CA LEU A 34 9.36 33.14 -8.07
C LEU A 34 10.61 32.25 -8.00
N LEU A 35 10.56 31.06 -8.61
CA LEU A 35 11.68 30.12 -8.60
C LEU A 35 12.89 30.60 -9.42
N ARG A 36 12.72 31.49 -10.41
CA ARG A 36 13.82 32.10 -11.18
C ARG A 36 14.49 33.27 -10.47
N SER A 37 13.79 33.94 -9.55
CA SER A 37 14.33 35.07 -8.79
C SER A 37 14.94 34.59 -7.46
N ASP A 38 16.27 34.66 -7.33
CA ASP A 38 16.95 34.29 -6.08
C ASP A 38 16.49 35.12 -4.87
N ALA A 39 16.23 36.42 -5.09
CA ALA A 39 15.81 37.33 -4.02
C ALA A 39 14.38 37.04 -3.55
N ASP A 40 13.45 36.89 -4.49
CA ASP A 40 12.04 36.66 -4.16
C ASP A 40 11.84 35.24 -3.61
N PHE A 41 12.53 34.24 -4.16
CA PHE A 41 12.55 32.88 -3.62
C PHE A 41 13.11 32.84 -2.20
N ALA A 42 14.22 33.53 -1.91
CA ALA A 42 14.79 33.57 -0.57
C ALA A 42 13.84 34.25 0.43
N ALA A 43 13.16 35.33 0.05
CA ALA A 43 12.17 36.01 0.89
C ALA A 43 10.95 35.11 1.17
N PHE A 44 10.42 34.44 0.15
CA PHE A 44 9.32 33.47 0.28
C PHE A 44 9.71 32.31 1.20
N ALA A 45 10.86 31.68 0.94
CA ALA A 45 11.35 30.54 1.70
C ALA A 45 11.63 30.91 3.18
N ALA A 46 12.15 32.11 3.44
CA ALA A 46 12.32 32.63 4.80
C ALA A 46 10.99 32.81 5.54
N LYS A 47 9.93 33.28 4.86
CA LYS A 47 8.59 33.38 5.46
C LYS A 47 8.03 32.01 5.84
N VAL A 48 8.01 31.06 4.89
CA VAL A 48 7.59 29.66 5.14
C VAL A 48 8.39 29.05 6.29
N GLY A 49 9.70 29.34 6.36
CA GLY A 49 10.57 28.90 7.43
C GLY A 49 10.25 29.47 8.81
N ALA A 50 9.86 30.75 8.88
CA ALA A 50 9.49 31.40 10.13
C ALA A 50 8.18 30.81 10.69
N ASP A 51 7.19 30.62 9.83
CA ASP A 51 5.88 30.05 10.20
C ASP A 51 6.04 28.60 10.70
N VAL A 52 6.72 27.73 9.93
CA VAL A 52 6.99 26.34 10.34
C VAL A 52 7.79 26.26 11.65
N ALA A 53 8.70 27.21 11.90
CA ALA A 53 9.43 27.26 13.17
C ALA A 53 8.53 27.67 14.35
N ALA A 54 7.63 28.63 14.14
CA ALA A 54 6.64 29.04 15.14
C ALA A 54 5.66 27.91 15.47
N ASP A 55 5.23 27.12 14.47
CA ASP A 55 4.36 25.97 14.67
C ASP A 55 5.03 24.88 15.52
N LEU A 56 6.29 24.55 15.17
CA LEU A 56 7.12 23.62 15.93
C LEU A 56 7.42 24.09 17.36
N GLU A 57 7.38 25.40 17.63
CA GLU A 57 7.50 25.96 18.98
C GLU A 57 6.17 25.90 19.74
N ALA A 58 5.07 26.34 19.13
CA ALA A 58 3.78 26.52 19.79
C ALA A 58 2.98 25.22 20.00
N TYR A 59 3.13 24.22 19.12
CA TYR A 59 2.27 23.03 19.11
C TYR A 59 3.00 21.77 19.60
N ASP A 60 2.25 20.91 20.31
CA ASP A 60 2.68 19.59 20.78
C ASP A 60 2.30 18.55 19.73
N ILE A 61 3.09 18.52 18.67
CA ILE A 61 2.91 17.61 17.54
C ILE A 61 3.51 16.26 17.93
N THR A 62 2.69 15.21 17.99
CA THR A 62 3.15 13.85 18.33
C THR A 62 3.24 12.90 17.13
N ASP A 63 2.70 13.30 15.98
CA ASP A 63 2.77 12.51 14.75
C ASP A 63 4.14 12.61 14.09
N ALA A 64 4.74 11.44 13.83
CA ALA A 64 6.11 11.33 13.33
C ALA A 64 6.25 11.84 11.89
N SER A 65 5.31 11.53 10.98
CA SER A 65 5.42 11.94 9.58
C SER A 65 5.25 13.46 9.43
N THR A 66 4.35 14.06 10.21
CA THR A 66 4.18 15.51 10.31
C THR A 66 5.44 16.20 10.83
N LEU A 67 6.03 15.68 11.92
CA LEU A 67 7.31 16.20 12.44
C LEU A 67 8.44 16.09 11.41
N GLN A 68 8.61 14.92 10.77
CA GLN A 68 9.61 14.73 9.71
C GLN A 68 9.44 15.72 8.56
N ARG A 69 8.20 15.98 8.13
CA ARG A 69 7.88 16.96 7.08
C ARG A 69 8.26 18.40 7.47
N LEU A 70 7.86 18.84 8.67
CA LEU A 70 8.16 20.18 9.17
C LEU A 70 9.67 20.39 9.42
N TYR A 71 10.34 19.41 10.03
CA TYR A 71 11.81 19.44 10.17
C TYR A 71 12.53 19.34 8.81
N GLY A 72 11.93 18.69 7.81
CA GLY A 72 12.42 18.64 6.43
C GLY A 72 12.50 20.03 5.80
N VAL A 73 11.46 20.86 5.94
CA VAL A 73 11.47 22.26 5.48
C VAL A 73 12.56 23.07 6.21
N GLN A 74 12.67 22.89 7.53
CA GLN A 74 13.72 23.54 8.32
C GLN A 74 15.13 23.10 7.91
N LEU A 75 15.32 21.84 7.52
CA LEU A 75 16.60 21.30 7.05
C LEU A 75 16.98 21.90 5.70
N THR A 76 16.03 21.95 4.76
CA THR A 76 16.22 22.61 3.46
C THR A 76 16.69 24.06 3.64
N LEU A 77 16.04 24.81 4.54
CA LEU A 77 16.41 26.19 4.84
C LEU A 77 17.77 26.31 5.55
N ALA A 78 18.10 25.43 6.48
CA ALA A 78 19.42 25.43 7.13
C ALA A 78 20.55 25.19 6.12
N LEU A 79 20.36 24.25 5.18
CA LEU A 79 21.32 23.97 4.10
C LEU A 79 21.51 25.16 3.16
N MET A 80 20.41 25.86 2.79
CA MET A 80 20.42 27.07 1.97
C MET A 80 21.11 28.24 2.67
N ASN A 81 20.84 28.44 3.96
CA ASN A 81 21.39 29.56 4.75
C ASN A 81 22.82 29.30 5.26
N ARG A 82 23.42 28.15 4.92
CA ARG A 82 24.72 27.68 5.44
C ARG A 82 24.79 27.54 6.97
N ASP A 83 23.65 27.25 7.60
CA ASP A 83 23.55 26.90 9.03
C ASP A 83 23.85 25.41 9.22
N ASP A 84 25.14 25.07 9.08
CA ASP A 84 25.65 23.70 9.06
C ASP A 84 25.40 22.95 10.38
N GLU A 85 25.47 23.63 11.53
CA GLU A 85 25.21 23.03 12.85
C GLU A 85 23.72 22.66 12.98
N ARG A 86 22.81 23.57 12.64
CA ARG A 86 21.37 23.32 12.63
C ARG A 86 20.99 22.24 11.61
N ALA A 87 21.61 22.23 10.43
CA ALA A 87 21.35 21.22 9.40
C ALA A 87 21.70 19.80 9.91
N LEU A 88 22.86 19.61 10.56
CA LEU A 88 23.22 18.32 11.13
C LEU A 88 22.28 17.91 12.28
N ALA A 89 21.92 18.85 13.16
CA ALA A 89 20.97 18.58 14.25
C ALA A 89 19.59 18.16 13.73
N LEU A 90 19.09 18.81 12.67
CA LEU A 90 17.81 18.47 12.04
C LEU A 90 17.84 17.12 11.35
N VAL A 91 18.97 16.71 10.73
CA VAL A 91 19.11 15.35 10.20
C VAL A 91 18.96 14.30 11.30
N GLU A 92 19.60 14.48 12.46
CA GLU A 92 19.47 13.53 13.57
C GLU A 92 18.06 13.53 14.19
N LEU A 93 17.36 14.67 14.23
CA LEU A 93 15.95 14.73 14.61
C LEU A 93 15.05 13.96 13.62
N ILE A 94 15.18 14.19 12.31
CA ILE A 94 14.40 13.48 11.28
C ILE A 94 14.65 11.97 11.36
N ARG A 95 15.90 11.56 11.62
CA ARG A 95 16.27 10.17 11.88
C ARG A 95 15.59 9.61 13.14
N ALA A 96 15.50 10.38 14.22
CA ALA A 96 14.90 9.92 15.47
C ALA A 96 13.39 9.59 15.35
N PHE A 97 12.67 10.25 14.42
CA PHE A 97 11.25 9.99 14.13
C PHE A 97 11.03 8.88 13.07
N GLU A 98 12.07 8.19 12.62
CA GLU A 98 11.99 7.24 11.52
C GLU A 98 11.91 5.78 11.99
N ASP A 99 10.72 5.20 11.86
CA ASP A 99 10.39 3.82 12.26
C ASP A 99 11.05 2.76 11.37
N LYS A 100 11.24 3.03 10.06
CA LYS A 100 11.83 2.07 9.12
C LYS A 100 13.36 2.19 9.17
N GLU A 101 14.05 1.16 9.67
CA GLU A 101 15.52 1.12 9.80
C GLU A 101 16.25 1.53 8.50
N ALA A 102 15.81 1.02 7.34
CA ALA A 102 16.37 1.38 6.03
C ALA A 102 16.22 2.87 5.71
N SER A 103 15.07 3.46 6.07
CA SER A 103 14.83 4.90 5.95
C SER A 103 15.74 5.67 6.90
N ARG A 104 15.81 5.30 8.18
CA ARG A 104 16.62 6.00 9.20
C ARG A 104 18.10 6.05 8.82
N LEU A 105 18.61 4.97 8.25
CA LEU A 105 19.99 4.87 7.77
C LEU A 105 20.26 5.67 6.48
N THR A 106 19.24 5.97 5.67
CA THR A 106 19.38 6.70 4.39
C THR A 106 18.94 8.17 4.46
N SER A 107 18.12 8.54 5.44
CA SER A 107 17.73 9.93 5.67
C SER A 107 18.93 10.83 5.94
N GLY A 108 18.96 11.97 5.26
CA GLY A 108 20.00 13.00 5.42
C GLY A 108 21.37 12.71 4.80
N LEU A 109 21.62 11.58 4.12
CA LEU A 109 22.94 11.24 3.54
C LEU A 109 23.53 12.37 2.67
N THR A 110 22.72 12.91 1.75
CA THR A 110 23.09 14.04 0.88
C THR A 110 23.37 15.30 1.70
N ALA A 111 22.49 15.65 2.65
CA ALA A 111 22.64 16.84 3.50
C ALA A 111 23.93 16.80 4.33
N VAL A 112 24.23 15.67 4.97
CA VAL A 112 25.46 15.46 5.74
C VAL A 112 26.69 15.50 4.83
N ALA A 113 26.60 14.96 3.60
CA ALA A 113 27.70 15.04 2.64
C ALA A 113 27.96 16.48 2.18
N MET A 114 26.91 17.27 1.92
CA MET A 114 27.01 18.71 1.59
C MET A 114 27.67 19.49 2.71
N VAL A 115 27.15 19.38 3.94
CA VAL A 115 27.70 20.07 5.11
C VAL A 115 29.17 19.69 5.33
N ARG A 116 29.52 18.39 5.33
CA ARG A 116 30.92 17.98 5.53
C ARG A 116 31.83 18.48 4.41
N ALA A 117 31.39 18.42 3.15
CA ALA A 117 32.18 18.92 2.02
C ALA A 117 32.40 20.44 2.11
N ARG A 118 31.36 21.20 2.45
CA ARG A 118 31.43 22.66 2.68
C ARG A 118 32.44 23.01 3.79
N ASN A 119 32.46 22.23 4.88
CA ASN A 119 33.43 22.39 5.97
C ASN A 119 34.87 21.98 5.56
N ASP A 120 35.04 21.01 4.67
CA ASP A 120 36.36 20.60 4.16
C ASP A 120 36.97 21.65 3.21
N THR A 121 36.15 22.40 2.46
CA THR A 121 36.60 23.31 1.38
C THR A 121 36.42 24.80 1.66
N GLY A 122 35.50 25.19 2.54
CA GLY A 122 35.06 26.58 2.73
C GLY A 122 34.15 27.11 1.62
N ASP A 123 33.68 26.24 0.71
CA ASP A 123 32.87 26.57 -0.48
C ASP A 123 31.82 25.47 -0.70
N ASP A 124 30.65 25.80 -1.23
CA ASP A 124 29.60 24.85 -1.64
C ASP A 124 29.38 24.78 -3.15
N THR A 125 30.36 25.27 -3.92
CA THR A 125 30.40 25.22 -5.38
C THR A 125 31.76 24.76 -5.92
N GLY A 126 31.80 24.41 -7.21
CA GLY A 126 33.05 24.17 -7.93
C GLY A 126 33.72 22.80 -7.67
N ALA A 127 34.79 22.53 -8.43
CA ALA A 127 35.37 21.19 -8.53
C ALA A 127 35.90 20.62 -7.19
N ALA A 128 36.43 21.47 -6.30
CA ALA A 128 36.91 21.07 -4.99
C ALA A 128 35.77 20.60 -4.08
N TYR A 129 34.68 21.37 -4.00
CA TYR A 129 33.49 20.98 -3.24
C TYR A 129 32.86 19.70 -3.78
N HIS A 130 32.73 19.56 -5.11
CA HIS A 130 32.17 18.33 -5.69
C HIS A 130 33.05 17.11 -5.38
N ALA A 131 34.37 17.24 -5.40
CA ALA A 131 35.29 16.16 -5.01
C ALA A 131 35.16 15.79 -3.52
N ALA A 132 35.10 16.79 -2.64
CA ALA A 132 34.86 16.57 -1.20
C ALA A 132 33.48 15.95 -0.95
N PHE A 133 32.43 16.40 -1.63
CA PHE A 133 31.08 15.84 -1.55
C PHE A 133 31.06 14.37 -1.94
N ARG A 134 31.68 13.99 -3.06
CA ARG A 134 31.78 12.58 -3.46
C ARG A 134 32.56 11.74 -2.46
N TYR A 135 33.64 12.28 -1.89
CA TYR A 135 34.39 11.60 -0.83
C TYR A 135 33.52 11.38 0.43
N ARG A 136 32.83 12.42 0.92
CA ARG A 136 31.97 12.36 2.11
C ARG A 136 30.70 11.55 1.93
N LEU A 137 30.15 11.48 0.72
CA LEU A 137 29.04 10.58 0.43
C LEU A 137 29.53 9.12 0.36
N ARG A 138 30.66 8.84 -0.32
CA ARG A 138 31.29 7.50 -0.32
C ARG A 138 31.60 6.99 1.08
N GLU A 139 32.18 7.85 1.93
CA GLU A 139 32.47 7.56 3.35
C GLU A 139 31.22 7.09 4.10
N GLN A 140 30.10 7.80 3.95
CA GLN A 140 28.84 7.44 4.60
C GLN A 140 28.24 6.14 4.03
N VAL A 141 28.08 6.04 2.71
CA VAL A 141 27.34 4.93 2.11
C VAL A 141 28.09 3.60 2.17
N ALA A 142 29.44 3.63 2.23
CA ALA A 142 30.25 2.43 2.38
C ALA A 142 30.07 1.71 3.73
N ALA A 143 29.58 2.42 4.76
CA ALA A 143 29.31 1.87 6.08
C ALA A 143 27.90 1.28 6.24
N LEU A 144 27.02 1.45 5.25
CA LEU A 144 25.62 1.04 5.35
C LEU A 144 25.45 -0.48 5.16
N PRO A 145 24.49 -1.12 5.87
CA PRO A 145 24.13 -2.52 5.64
C PRO A 145 23.41 -2.66 4.29
N TRP A 146 24.18 -3.02 3.26
CA TRP A 146 23.74 -2.97 1.86
C TRP A 146 22.38 -3.62 1.60
N ASP A 147 22.18 -4.88 2.01
CA ASP A 147 20.95 -5.63 1.72
C ASP A 147 19.68 -4.93 2.25
N LEU A 148 19.81 -4.16 3.33
CA LEU A 148 18.72 -3.39 3.96
C LEU A 148 18.48 -2.03 3.30
N VAL A 149 19.53 -1.35 2.80
CA VAL A 149 19.40 0.01 2.22
C VAL A 149 19.31 0.03 0.70
N ARG A 150 19.62 -1.09 0.03
CA ARG A 150 19.74 -1.25 -1.43
C ARG A 150 18.63 -0.50 -2.17
N ASP A 151 17.38 -0.81 -1.87
CA ASP A 151 16.26 -0.37 -2.71
C ASP A 151 15.98 1.14 -2.53
N ARG A 152 16.29 1.73 -1.37
CA ARG A 152 16.24 3.19 -1.18
C ARG A 152 17.40 3.89 -1.91
N ILE A 153 18.60 3.32 -1.92
CA ILE A 153 19.75 3.84 -2.69
C ILE A 153 19.47 3.77 -4.21
N VAL A 154 18.91 2.65 -4.68
CA VAL A 154 18.49 2.45 -6.07
C VAL A 154 17.41 3.45 -6.47
N GLN A 155 16.35 3.60 -5.67
CA GLN A 155 15.30 4.59 -5.91
C GLN A 155 15.84 6.03 -5.92
N GLN A 156 16.80 6.34 -5.04
CA GLN A 156 17.44 7.65 -4.99
C GLN A 156 18.31 7.93 -6.24
N LYS A 157 19.06 6.93 -6.74
CA LYS A 157 19.74 7.01 -8.05
C LYS A 157 18.73 7.25 -9.17
N GLY A 158 17.68 6.44 -9.27
CA GLY A 158 16.65 6.56 -10.31
C GLY A 158 15.99 7.94 -10.35
N ARG A 159 15.59 8.48 -9.19
CA ARG A 159 15.07 9.85 -9.05
C ARG A 159 16.09 10.92 -9.49
N THR A 160 17.38 10.69 -9.23
CA THR A 160 18.46 11.60 -9.61
C THR A 160 18.75 11.55 -11.12
N GLU A 161 18.58 10.41 -11.79
CA GLU A 161 18.80 10.28 -13.24
C GLU A 161 17.85 11.16 -14.05
N ILE A 162 16.56 11.15 -13.70
CA ILE A 162 15.52 11.91 -14.40
C ILE A 162 15.46 13.40 -14.02
N LEU A 163 16.15 13.82 -12.95
CA LEU A 163 16.13 15.21 -12.50
C LEU A 163 16.73 16.14 -13.56
N SER A 164 15.95 17.12 -14.03
CA SER A 164 16.40 18.20 -14.90
C SER A 164 15.66 19.51 -14.57
N GLU A 165 16.27 20.64 -14.91
CA GLU A 165 15.63 21.95 -14.76
C GLU A 165 14.31 22.02 -15.54
N ASN A 166 14.30 21.54 -16.79
CA ASN A 166 13.09 21.54 -17.62
C ASN A 166 11.95 20.71 -17.02
N LEU A 167 12.25 19.54 -16.46
CA LEU A 167 11.24 18.70 -15.81
C LEU A 167 10.68 19.40 -14.56
N VAL A 168 11.54 19.98 -13.72
CA VAL A 168 11.12 20.71 -12.51
C VAL A 168 10.27 21.94 -12.86
N LEU A 169 10.73 22.79 -13.79
CA LEU A 169 9.99 23.98 -14.20
C LEU A 169 8.68 23.61 -14.91
N GLY A 170 8.67 22.56 -15.72
CA GLY A 170 7.44 22.10 -16.38
C GLY A 170 6.41 21.51 -15.42
N MET A 171 6.85 20.84 -14.34
CA MET A 171 5.96 20.43 -13.25
C MET A 171 5.36 21.64 -12.53
N VAL A 172 6.15 22.68 -12.25
CA VAL A 172 5.67 23.94 -11.65
C VAL A 172 4.63 24.61 -12.56
N GLN A 173 4.91 24.70 -13.85
CA GLN A 173 3.98 25.26 -14.85
C GLN A 173 2.67 24.48 -14.97
N ALA A 174 2.73 23.15 -14.84
CA ALA A 174 1.56 22.29 -14.99
C ALA A 174 0.69 22.19 -13.71
N GLN A 175 1.29 22.34 -12.51
CA GLN A 175 0.64 22.01 -11.24
C GLN A 175 0.55 23.17 -10.23
N LEU A 176 1.46 24.15 -10.27
CA LEU A 176 1.53 25.21 -9.24
C LEU A 176 1.19 26.61 -9.78
N ASP A 177 1.63 26.93 -11.00
CA ASP A 177 1.25 28.19 -11.65
C ASP A 177 -0.28 28.34 -11.83
N PRO A 178 -1.07 27.28 -12.17
CA PRO A 178 -2.52 27.37 -12.21
C PRO A 178 -3.17 27.69 -10.85
N VAL A 179 -2.62 27.18 -9.74
CA VAL A 179 -3.13 27.44 -8.37
C VAL A 179 -3.00 28.93 -8.03
N VAL A 180 -1.83 29.52 -8.32
CA VAL A 180 -1.58 30.95 -8.11
C VAL A 180 -2.40 31.79 -9.09
N ALA A 181 -2.57 31.36 -10.34
CA ALA A 181 -3.44 32.05 -11.29
C ALA A 181 -4.92 32.07 -10.86
N ALA A 182 -5.38 31.01 -10.16
CA ALA A 182 -6.76 30.91 -9.67
C ALA A 182 -7.01 31.66 -8.35
N SER A 183 -6.02 31.70 -7.45
CA SER A 183 -6.21 32.18 -6.05
C SER A 183 -5.27 33.31 -5.59
N GLY A 184 -4.17 33.57 -6.31
CA GLY A 184 -3.11 34.51 -5.93
C GLY A 184 -2.18 34.03 -4.81
N ALA A 185 -2.38 32.82 -4.27
CA ALA A 185 -1.64 32.32 -3.12
C ALA A 185 -1.45 30.79 -3.14
N LEU A 186 -0.70 30.29 -2.16
CA LEU A 186 -0.47 28.86 -1.91
C LEU A 186 -0.78 28.50 -0.45
N SER A 187 -1.31 27.31 -0.22
CA SER A 187 -1.32 26.65 1.10
C SER A 187 0.08 26.36 1.63
N SER A 188 0.16 26.00 2.91
CA SER A 188 1.42 25.61 3.57
C SER A 188 2.10 24.39 2.93
N ASP A 189 1.31 23.44 2.42
CA ASP A 189 1.83 22.21 1.81
C ASP A 189 2.43 22.50 0.42
N LEU A 190 1.74 23.29 -0.41
CA LEU A 190 2.29 23.73 -1.70
C LEU A 190 3.47 24.70 -1.51
N ALA A 191 3.44 25.58 -0.51
CA ALA A 191 4.56 26.46 -0.21
C ALA A 191 5.82 25.68 0.23
N ALA A 192 5.66 24.63 1.04
CA ALA A 192 6.74 23.70 1.38
C ALA A 192 7.27 22.95 0.15
N GLN A 193 6.40 22.58 -0.80
CA GLN A 193 6.82 22.02 -2.09
C GLN A 193 7.66 23.02 -2.89
N VAL A 194 7.25 24.28 -3.00
CA VAL A 194 8.03 25.35 -3.68
C VAL A 194 9.42 25.52 -3.07
N VAL A 195 9.54 25.53 -1.74
CA VAL A 195 10.85 25.60 -1.05
C VAL A 195 11.74 24.40 -1.44
N ASN A 196 11.19 23.20 -1.47
CA ASN A 196 11.94 22.00 -1.86
C ASN A 196 12.32 21.98 -3.35
N LEU A 197 11.46 22.49 -4.25
CA LEU A 197 11.77 22.61 -5.68
C LEU A 197 12.86 23.66 -5.95
N GLY A 198 12.80 24.82 -5.29
CA GLY A 198 13.85 25.85 -5.40
C GLY A 198 15.19 25.42 -4.82
N TYR A 199 15.19 24.59 -3.76
CA TYR A 199 16.38 23.89 -3.28
C TYR A 199 16.88 22.85 -4.30
N ALA A 200 15.98 22.07 -4.91
CA ALA A 200 16.35 21.07 -5.89
C ALA A 200 17.06 21.69 -7.10
N LEU A 201 16.56 22.82 -7.62
CA LEU A 201 17.18 23.58 -8.71
C LEU A 201 18.56 24.13 -8.32
N ARG A 202 18.69 24.75 -7.14
CA ARG A 202 19.89 25.50 -6.74
C ARG A 202 21.02 24.65 -6.13
N TYR A 203 20.69 23.53 -5.50
CA TYR A 203 21.65 22.75 -4.70
C TYR A 203 21.70 21.26 -5.06
N ALA A 204 20.56 20.61 -5.35
CA ALA A 204 20.54 19.18 -5.68
C ALA A 204 20.94 18.90 -7.14
N LEU A 205 20.43 19.69 -8.09
CA LEU A 205 20.70 19.55 -9.52
C LEU A 205 22.18 19.76 -9.88
N PRO A 206 22.91 20.76 -9.35
CA PRO A 206 24.37 20.85 -9.54
C PRO A 206 25.13 19.62 -9.05
N LEU A 207 24.65 18.95 -7.99
CA LEU A 207 25.26 17.73 -7.44
C LEU A 207 24.84 16.44 -8.16
N LYS A 208 23.97 16.51 -9.18
CA LYS A 208 23.42 15.35 -9.93
C LYS A 208 24.49 14.33 -10.31
N ASP A 209 25.50 14.75 -11.08
CA ASP A 209 26.53 13.82 -11.57
C ASP A 209 27.34 13.20 -10.43
N SER A 210 27.54 13.95 -9.34
CA SER A 210 28.27 13.47 -8.17
C SER A 210 27.46 12.49 -7.31
N LEU A 211 26.13 12.64 -7.25
CA LEU A 211 25.21 11.67 -6.67
C LEU A 211 25.17 10.39 -7.53
N LEU A 212 25.08 10.52 -8.86
CA LEU A 212 25.03 9.39 -9.79
C LEU A 212 26.34 8.58 -9.80
N GLU A 213 27.50 9.24 -9.77
CA GLU A 213 28.82 8.58 -9.63
C GLU A 213 28.85 7.70 -8.36
N VAL A 214 28.52 8.27 -7.20
CA VAL A 214 28.66 7.57 -5.92
C VAL A 214 27.62 6.45 -5.73
N TYR A 215 26.36 6.68 -6.08
CA TYR A 215 25.34 5.63 -5.99
C TYR A 215 25.54 4.54 -7.06
N GLY A 216 25.98 4.92 -8.27
CA GLY A 216 26.33 3.97 -9.34
C GLY A 216 27.47 3.04 -8.95
N ASP A 217 28.58 3.60 -8.44
CA ASP A 217 29.72 2.83 -7.92
C ASP A 217 29.29 1.87 -6.80
N LEU A 218 28.45 2.34 -5.87
CA LEU A 218 27.99 1.52 -4.75
C LEU A 218 27.12 0.35 -5.24
N ILE A 219 26.15 0.61 -6.11
CA ILE A 219 25.29 -0.44 -6.68
C ILE A 219 26.13 -1.46 -7.43
N ALA A 220 27.01 -1.03 -8.34
CA ALA A 220 27.85 -1.90 -9.15
C ALA A 220 28.86 -2.73 -8.31
N SER A 221 29.39 -2.18 -7.22
CA SER A 221 30.33 -2.89 -6.34
C SER A 221 29.66 -3.83 -5.32
N ARG A 222 28.34 -3.78 -5.17
CA ARG A 222 27.57 -4.53 -4.17
C ARG A 222 26.43 -5.38 -4.73
N GLU A 223 26.26 -5.44 -6.06
CA GLU A 223 25.06 -6.04 -6.66
C GLU A 223 24.84 -7.49 -6.20
N THR A 224 23.81 -7.68 -5.38
CA THR A 224 23.31 -8.96 -4.90
C THR A 224 21.89 -9.16 -5.41
N VAL A 225 21.62 -10.34 -5.98
CA VAL A 225 20.26 -10.73 -6.35
C VAL A 225 19.54 -11.13 -5.05
N LYS A 226 18.63 -10.28 -4.56
CA LYS A 226 17.71 -10.65 -3.48
C LYS A 226 16.95 -11.92 -3.89
N GLN A 227 16.93 -12.93 -3.01
CA GLN A 227 16.21 -14.18 -3.28
C GLN A 227 14.70 -13.91 -3.34
N ASP A 228 14.08 -14.20 -4.48
CA ASP A 228 12.62 -14.23 -4.58
C ASP A 228 12.06 -15.43 -3.78
N ILE A 229 11.22 -15.13 -2.79
CA ILE A 229 10.56 -16.13 -1.94
C ILE A 229 9.15 -16.47 -2.42
N TRP A 230 8.59 -15.73 -3.37
CA TRP A 230 7.17 -15.77 -3.74
C TRP A 230 6.84 -16.95 -4.63
N ASP A 231 7.71 -17.31 -5.58
CA ASP A 231 7.57 -18.54 -6.38
C ASP A 231 7.38 -19.79 -5.50
N ALA A 232 8.12 -19.89 -4.39
CA ALA A 232 8.02 -21.00 -3.44
C ALA A 232 6.81 -20.88 -2.48
N ARG A 233 6.18 -19.71 -2.39
CA ARG A 233 5.01 -19.42 -1.54
C ARG A 233 3.69 -19.39 -2.30
N GLU A 234 3.72 -19.32 -3.63
CA GLU A 234 2.55 -19.20 -4.49
C GLU A 234 1.66 -20.45 -4.38
N ALA A 235 0.56 -20.34 -3.66
CA ALA A 235 -0.46 -21.38 -3.63
C ALA A 235 -1.16 -21.43 -4.99
N ARG A 236 -1.14 -22.59 -5.65
CA ARG A 236 -1.84 -22.86 -6.91
C ARG A 236 -2.93 -23.92 -6.68
N LEU A 237 -4.04 -23.81 -7.41
CA LEU A 237 -5.05 -24.86 -7.48
C LEU A 237 -4.96 -25.54 -8.84
N GLU A 238 -4.83 -26.87 -8.83
CA GLU A 238 -4.88 -27.70 -10.03
C GLU A 238 -6.29 -27.69 -10.63
N ASP A 239 -6.37 -27.63 -11.96
CA ASP A 239 -7.62 -27.73 -12.72
C ASP A 239 -8.20 -29.16 -12.68
N GLY A 240 -9.46 -29.31 -13.05
CA GLY A 240 -10.16 -30.60 -13.16
C GLY A 240 -10.55 -31.25 -11.82
N ARG A 241 -10.32 -30.58 -10.68
CA ARG A 241 -10.96 -30.96 -9.41
C ARG A 241 -12.41 -30.47 -9.35
N ASP A 242 -13.23 -31.24 -8.65
CA ASP A 242 -14.60 -30.85 -8.25
C ASP A 242 -14.52 -29.84 -7.08
N LEU A 243 -14.33 -28.56 -7.42
CA LEU A 243 -14.36 -27.42 -6.51
C LEU A 243 -15.35 -26.36 -7.03
N ALA A 244 -15.96 -25.63 -6.11
CA ALA A 244 -16.88 -24.55 -6.46
C ALA A 244 -16.11 -23.36 -7.06
N PRO A 245 -16.56 -22.78 -8.19
CA PRO A 245 -16.08 -21.47 -8.64
C PRO A 245 -16.36 -20.39 -7.60
N VAL A 246 -15.50 -19.37 -7.54
CA VAL A 246 -15.60 -18.24 -6.61
C VAL A 246 -15.51 -16.94 -7.38
N THR A 247 -16.58 -16.15 -7.34
CA THR A 247 -16.62 -14.82 -7.95
C THR A 247 -15.81 -13.82 -7.12
N ILE A 248 -14.82 -13.22 -7.77
CA ILE A 248 -13.95 -12.15 -7.29
C ILE A 248 -14.33 -10.88 -8.06
N ALA A 249 -14.74 -9.83 -7.36
CA ALA A 249 -14.93 -8.52 -7.98
C ALA A 249 -13.63 -7.72 -7.97
N ILE A 250 -13.36 -7.01 -9.07
CA ILE A 250 -12.28 -6.02 -9.20
C ILE A 250 -12.95 -4.65 -9.22
N TRP A 251 -12.96 -3.99 -8.06
CA TRP A 251 -13.50 -2.65 -7.91
C TRP A 251 -12.36 -1.63 -8.06
N ASP A 252 -12.22 -1.08 -9.26
CA ASP A 252 -10.96 -0.46 -9.70
C ASP A 252 -11.15 0.48 -10.91
N SER A 253 -10.07 1.00 -11.49
CA SER A 253 -10.08 1.95 -12.62
C SER A 253 -10.62 1.39 -13.94
N GLY A 254 -10.78 0.07 -14.04
CA GLY A 254 -11.34 -0.65 -15.17
C GLY A 254 -10.54 -1.89 -15.56
N VAL A 255 -11.19 -2.84 -16.23
CA VAL A 255 -10.57 -4.13 -16.63
C VAL A 255 -10.83 -4.39 -18.11
N ASP A 256 -9.76 -4.68 -18.85
CA ASP A 256 -9.86 -5.24 -20.20
C ASP A 256 -10.33 -6.70 -20.12
N VAL A 257 -11.64 -6.89 -20.31
CA VAL A 257 -12.30 -8.20 -20.28
C VAL A 257 -11.69 -9.18 -21.29
N SER A 258 -11.21 -8.68 -22.44
CA SER A 258 -10.69 -9.53 -23.53
C SER A 258 -9.44 -10.30 -23.12
N VAL A 259 -8.65 -9.78 -22.18
CA VAL A 259 -7.43 -10.41 -21.63
C VAL A 259 -7.77 -11.63 -20.78
N PHE A 260 -8.99 -11.73 -20.25
CA PHE A 260 -9.40 -12.75 -19.27
C PHE A 260 -10.72 -13.44 -19.65
N ALA A 261 -11.02 -13.58 -20.95
CA ALA A 261 -12.30 -14.10 -21.45
C ALA A 261 -12.77 -15.42 -20.79
N ASP A 262 -11.86 -16.37 -20.55
CA ASP A 262 -12.18 -17.66 -19.89
C ASP A 262 -12.48 -17.55 -18.38
N SER A 263 -12.18 -16.39 -17.77
CA SER A 263 -12.31 -16.15 -16.33
C SER A 263 -13.48 -15.26 -15.95
N PHE A 264 -14.07 -14.48 -16.84
CA PHE A 264 -15.17 -13.57 -16.46
C PHE A 264 -16.49 -14.32 -16.20
N THR A 265 -17.29 -13.82 -15.24
CA THR A 265 -18.71 -14.14 -15.14
C THR A 265 -19.46 -13.44 -16.27
N ALA A 266 -20.42 -14.12 -16.90
CA ALA A 266 -21.41 -13.49 -17.75
C ALA A 266 -22.74 -13.38 -16.99
N ASN A 267 -23.36 -12.20 -16.93
CA ASN A 267 -24.77 -12.07 -16.52
C ASN A 267 -25.63 -12.71 -17.62
N PRO A 268 -26.37 -13.81 -17.35
CA PRO A 268 -27.18 -14.50 -18.36
C PRO A 268 -28.49 -13.78 -18.69
N GLY A 269 -28.85 -12.72 -17.96
CA GLY A 269 -29.98 -11.85 -18.29
C GLY A 269 -29.68 -10.85 -19.41
N GLU A 270 -28.40 -10.48 -19.57
CA GLU A 270 -27.94 -9.37 -20.40
C GLU A 270 -27.38 -9.77 -21.77
N ARG A 271 -27.45 -8.82 -22.71
CA ARG A 271 -26.80 -8.86 -24.03
C ARG A 271 -26.43 -7.43 -24.43
N ALA A 272 -25.46 -7.27 -25.30
CA ALA A 272 -25.00 -5.96 -25.76
C ALA A 272 -25.99 -5.38 -26.78
N ASP A 273 -27.14 -4.87 -26.32
CA ASP A 273 -28.14 -4.21 -27.16
C ASP A 273 -28.57 -2.81 -26.69
N GLY A 274 -27.88 -2.24 -25.70
CA GLY A 274 -28.10 -0.89 -25.17
C GLY A 274 -29.33 -0.78 -24.28
N LEU A 275 -29.75 -1.88 -23.65
CA LEU A 275 -30.96 -1.98 -22.82
C LEU A 275 -30.66 -2.76 -21.54
N ASP A 276 -31.13 -2.26 -20.40
CA ASP A 276 -31.31 -3.07 -19.18
C ASP A 276 -32.30 -4.20 -19.50
N ASN A 277 -31.82 -5.44 -19.59
CA ASN A 277 -32.60 -6.58 -20.06
C ASN A 277 -33.24 -7.38 -18.92
N ASP A 278 -32.56 -7.49 -17.78
CA ASP A 278 -33.03 -8.21 -16.60
C ASP A 278 -33.82 -7.31 -15.61
N GLY A 279 -33.76 -5.98 -15.77
CA GLY A 279 -34.43 -4.98 -14.95
C GLY A 279 -33.68 -4.61 -13.68
N ASN A 280 -32.37 -4.88 -13.58
CA ASN A 280 -31.55 -4.63 -12.40
C ASN A 280 -31.15 -3.14 -12.21
N GLY A 281 -31.39 -2.29 -13.21
CA GLY A 281 -31.02 -0.88 -13.19
C GLY A 281 -29.62 -0.56 -13.73
N PHE A 282 -29.01 -1.47 -14.47
CA PHE A 282 -27.77 -1.30 -15.23
C PHE A 282 -28.00 -1.70 -16.69
N VAL A 283 -27.29 -1.09 -17.62
CA VAL A 283 -27.41 -1.37 -19.06
C VAL A 283 -26.23 -2.20 -19.50
N ASP A 284 -26.47 -3.29 -20.22
CA ASP A 284 -25.46 -4.17 -20.83
C ASP A 284 -24.41 -4.68 -19.81
N ASP A 285 -24.78 -4.96 -18.54
CA ASP A 285 -23.86 -5.31 -17.44
C ASP A 285 -23.28 -6.74 -17.51
N ILE A 286 -23.09 -7.26 -18.72
CA ILE A 286 -22.70 -8.64 -19.05
C ILE A 286 -21.53 -9.14 -18.20
N HIS A 287 -20.53 -8.31 -17.92
CA HIS A 287 -19.32 -8.70 -17.18
C HIS A 287 -19.09 -7.89 -15.90
N GLY A 288 -20.12 -7.16 -15.45
CA GLY A 288 -20.06 -6.22 -14.34
C GLY A 288 -20.56 -4.82 -14.72
N ILE A 289 -20.28 -3.84 -13.87
CA ILE A 289 -20.83 -2.48 -13.94
C ILE A 289 -19.73 -1.42 -14.00
N ALA A 290 -20.06 -0.21 -14.44
CA ALA A 290 -19.14 0.93 -14.45
C ALA A 290 -19.82 2.25 -14.07
N PHE A 291 -19.03 3.15 -13.49
CA PHE A 291 -19.39 4.54 -13.25
C PHE A 291 -18.33 5.48 -13.81
N ASP A 292 -18.78 6.58 -14.45
CA ASP A 292 -17.92 7.65 -14.95
C ASP A 292 -17.29 8.47 -13.79
N TYR A 293 -16.48 9.48 -14.13
CA TYR A 293 -15.82 10.34 -13.13
C TYR A 293 -16.82 11.17 -12.30
N ASP A 294 -17.99 11.40 -12.87
CA ASP A 294 -19.11 12.09 -12.25
C ASP A 294 -19.95 11.12 -11.36
N GLY A 295 -19.64 9.82 -11.34
CA GLY A 295 -20.42 8.81 -10.62
C GLY A 295 -21.77 8.47 -11.28
N ARG A 296 -21.95 8.76 -12.58
CA ARG A 296 -23.09 8.31 -13.40
C ARG A 296 -22.79 6.96 -14.05
N ASP A 297 -23.84 6.27 -14.46
CA ASP A 297 -23.74 4.93 -15.03
C ASP A 297 -23.01 4.93 -16.38
N SER A 298 -22.17 3.93 -16.59
CA SER A 298 -21.42 3.69 -17.83
C SER A 298 -21.48 2.20 -18.18
N VAL A 299 -21.44 1.89 -19.47
CA VAL A 299 -21.38 0.51 -20.00
C VAL A 299 -19.94 0.03 -20.25
N GLU A 300 -18.96 0.94 -20.18
CA GLU A 300 -17.57 0.65 -20.50
C GLU A 300 -16.84 0.13 -19.26
N LEU A 301 -16.44 -1.14 -19.24
CA LEU A 301 -15.76 -1.77 -18.09
C LEU A 301 -14.25 -1.48 -18.04
N LEU A 302 -13.66 -1.05 -19.15
CA LEU A 302 -12.31 -0.52 -19.24
C LEU A 302 -12.38 1.02 -19.31
N PHE A 303 -11.37 1.72 -18.81
CA PHE A 303 -11.32 3.18 -18.86
C PHE A 303 -11.34 3.67 -20.33
N PRO A 304 -12.28 4.55 -20.74
CA PRO A 304 -12.35 5.04 -22.10
C PRO A 304 -11.19 5.98 -22.42
N LEU A 305 -10.52 5.74 -23.54
CA LEU A 305 -9.37 6.52 -23.97
C LEU A 305 -9.71 7.71 -24.88
N GLY A 306 -10.94 7.83 -25.39
CA GLY A 306 -11.33 8.96 -26.24
C GLY A 306 -10.38 9.23 -27.41
N ASP A 307 -9.99 10.49 -27.58
CA ASP A 307 -9.03 10.97 -28.58
C ASP A 307 -7.57 10.65 -28.18
N GLU A 308 -7.37 10.13 -26.96
CA GLU A 308 -6.07 9.78 -26.37
C GLU A 308 -5.62 8.37 -26.80
N ALA A 309 -6.51 7.56 -27.37
CA ALA A 309 -6.23 6.21 -27.81
C ALA A 309 -4.97 6.06 -28.71
N PRO A 310 -4.65 6.99 -29.64
CA PRO A 310 -3.44 6.88 -30.46
C PRO A 310 -2.12 7.03 -29.69
N ARG A 311 -2.12 7.69 -28.51
CA ARG A 311 -0.91 7.97 -27.72
C ARG A 311 -0.68 7.00 -26.56
N ILE A 312 -1.68 6.18 -26.20
CA ILE A 312 -1.60 5.27 -25.05
C ILE A 312 -0.41 4.30 -25.09
N GLY A 313 0.00 3.83 -26.28
CA GLY A 313 1.15 2.94 -26.42
C GLY A 313 2.48 3.59 -26.01
N THR A 314 2.70 4.82 -26.46
CA THR A 314 3.88 5.62 -26.08
C THR A 314 3.86 5.96 -24.59
N ALA A 315 2.69 6.35 -24.05
CA ALA A 315 2.51 6.59 -22.62
C ALA A 315 2.81 5.33 -21.79
N MET A 316 2.39 4.16 -22.29
CA MET A 316 2.68 2.84 -21.71
C MET A 316 4.17 2.49 -21.70
N ASP A 317 4.94 2.94 -22.69
CA ASP A 317 6.39 2.73 -22.74
C ASP A 317 7.13 3.73 -21.84
N HIS A 318 6.69 4.99 -21.78
CA HIS A 318 7.20 5.97 -20.82
C HIS A 318 6.93 5.51 -19.38
N MET A 319 5.72 5.05 -19.05
CA MET A 319 5.36 4.52 -17.72
C MET A 319 6.29 3.35 -17.34
N LYS A 320 6.53 2.41 -18.26
CA LYS A 320 7.48 1.32 -18.03
C LYS A 320 8.89 1.85 -17.80
N GLY A 321 9.37 2.79 -18.62
CA GLY A 321 10.67 3.43 -18.46
C GLY A 321 10.83 4.12 -17.10
N PHE A 322 9.79 4.76 -16.57
CA PHE A 322 9.81 5.39 -15.24
C PHE A 322 9.95 4.34 -14.14
N MET A 323 9.17 3.25 -14.22
CA MET A 323 9.23 2.14 -13.25
C MET A 323 10.60 1.43 -13.28
N ASP A 324 11.15 1.21 -14.46
CA ASP A 324 12.48 0.60 -14.65
C ASP A 324 13.58 1.49 -14.05
N VAL A 325 13.60 2.80 -14.36
CA VAL A 325 14.57 3.75 -13.81
C VAL A 325 14.47 3.83 -12.28
N GLN A 326 13.26 3.89 -11.71
CA GLN A 326 13.06 3.88 -10.25
C GLN A 326 13.52 2.57 -9.59
N SER A 327 13.47 1.46 -10.32
CA SER A 327 13.91 0.13 -9.86
C SER A 327 15.39 -0.15 -10.18
N GLY A 328 16.11 0.82 -10.78
CA GLY A 328 17.52 0.69 -11.16
C GLY A 328 17.76 -0.25 -12.34
N LEU A 329 16.73 -0.57 -13.12
CA LEU A 329 16.82 -1.45 -14.28
C LEU A 329 17.18 -0.65 -15.53
N GLU A 330 18.24 -1.06 -16.20
CA GLU A 330 18.55 -0.57 -17.55
C GLU A 330 17.77 -1.39 -18.59
N SER A 331 16.83 -0.73 -19.25
CA SER A 331 15.97 -1.30 -20.29
C SER A 331 15.93 -0.39 -21.54
N PRO A 332 15.43 -0.88 -22.69
CA PRO A 332 15.16 -0.05 -23.85
C PRO A 332 14.22 1.12 -23.52
N GLU A 333 13.19 0.89 -22.70
CA GLU A 333 12.18 1.89 -22.32
C GLU A 333 12.73 2.90 -21.31
N ALA A 334 13.57 2.47 -20.36
CA ALA A 334 14.32 3.36 -19.47
C ALA A 334 15.27 4.28 -20.26
N SER A 335 15.97 3.73 -21.25
CA SER A 335 16.89 4.48 -22.12
C SER A 335 16.15 5.44 -23.05
N ALA A 336 15.02 5.02 -23.61
CA ALA A 336 14.15 5.86 -24.42
C ALA A 336 13.56 7.01 -23.58
N LEU A 337 13.06 6.72 -22.38
CA LEU A 337 12.53 7.74 -21.47
C LEU A 337 13.62 8.74 -21.06
N LYS A 338 14.81 8.28 -20.65
CA LYS A 338 15.94 9.16 -20.29
C LYS A 338 16.30 10.09 -21.46
N THR A 339 16.26 9.57 -22.70
CA THR A 339 16.47 10.36 -23.93
C THR A 339 15.35 11.37 -24.16
N HIS A 340 14.09 10.97 -23.98
CA HIS A 340 12.91 11.85 -24.12
C HIS A 340 12.95 13.01 -23.11
N LEU A 341 13.16 12.70 -21.83
CA LEU A 341 13.23 13.68 -20.73
C LEU A 341 14.40 14.67 -20.90
N ALA A 342 15.53 14.24 -21.47
CA ALA A 342 16.67 15.11 -21.72
C ALA A 342 16.40 16.19 -22.79
N GLY A 343 15.45 15.95 -23.70
CA GLY A 343 15.01 16.88 -24.73
C GLY A 343 13.60 17.45 -24.51
N LEU A 344 13.03 17.27 -23.31
CA LEU A 344 11.67 17.71 -23.00
C LEU A 344 11.67 19.18 -22.60
N GLU A 345 10.91 20.00 -23.33
CA GLU A 345 10.68 21.41 -22.99
C GLU A 345 9.69 21.55 -21.82
N PRO A 346 9.82 22.56 -20.94
CA PRO A 346 8.93 22.75 -19.78
C PRO A 346 7.44 22.72 -20.15
N ALA A 347 7.06 23.44 -21.21
CA ALA A 347 5.69 23.52 -21.71
C ALA A 347 5.13 22.20 -22.31
N ARG A 348 5.96 21.15 -22.42
CA ARG A 348 5.54 19.80 -22.83
C ARG A 348 5.43 18.82 -21.65
N VAL A 349 5.90 19.20 -20.46
CA VAL A 349 5.86 18.35 -19.26
C VAL A 349 4.42 18.04 -18.85
N GLN A 350 3.49 19.01 -18.95
CA GLN A 350 2.07 18.77 -18.66
C GLN A 350 1.55 17.53 -19.41
N GLY A 351 1.65 17.51 -20.74
CA GLY A 351 1.16 16.39 -21.55
C GLY A 351 1.82 15.06 -21.21
N LEU A 352 3.09 15.04 -20.80
CA LEU A 352 3.75 13.83 -20.30
C LEU A 352 3.15 13.36 -18.96
N LEU A 353 2.93 14.26 -18.01
CA LEU A 353 2.33 13.93 -16.71
C LEU A 353 0.92 13.38 -16.86
N GLU A 354 0.12 14.01 -17.72
CA GLU A 354 -1.26 13.61 -18.02
C GLU A 354 -1.30 12.27 -18.76
N ASP A 355 -0.45 12.05 -19.77
CA ASP A 355 -0.31 10.76 -20.45
C ASP A 355 0.09 9.62 -19.50
N LEU A 356 1.00 9.88 -18.54
CA LEU A 356 1.39 8.89 -17.53
C LEU A 356 0.24 8.59 -16.56
N SER A 357 -0.51 9.61 -16.14
CA SER A 357 -1.66 9.49 -15.24
C SER A 357 -2.78 8.66 -15.89
N LEU A 358 -3.17 9.04 -17.11
CA LEU A 358 -4.15 8.32 -17.92
C LEU A 358 -3.72 6.87 -18.18
N CYS A 359 -2.45 6.66 -18.54
CA CYS A 359 -1.92 5.33 -18.77
C CYS A 359 -1.93 4.48 -17.49
N GLY A 360 -1.66 5.09 -16.34
CA GLY A 360 -1.80 4.47 -15.02
C GLY A 360 -3.22 3.97 -14.83
N LEU A 361 -4.22 4.86 -14.91
CA LEU A 361 -5.64 4.51 -14.75
C LEU A 361 -6.10 3.45 -15.77
N TYR A 362 -5.74 3.58 -17.04
CA TYR A 362 -6.09 2.61 -18.08
C TYR A 362 -5.50 1.21 -17.82
N ALA A 363 -4.27 1.13 -17.31
CA ALA A 363 -3.58 -0.13 -17.09
C ALA A 363 -3.91 -0.82 -15.75
N HIS A 364 -4.22 -0.04 -14.71
CA HIS A 364 -4.16 -0.49 -13.31
C HIS A 364 -5.15 -1.62 -12.97
N GLY A 365 -6.45 -1.46 -13.18
CA GLY A 365 -7.43 -2.50 -12.83
C GLY A 365 -7.24 -3.81 -13.62
N THR A 366 -6.76 -3.75 -14.87
CA THR A 366 -6.39 -4.94 -15.66
C THR A 366 -5.18 -5.67 -15.06
N HIS A 367 -4.20 -4.92 -14.54
CA HIS A 367 -3.04 -5.46 -13.83
C HIS A 367 -3.46 -6.16 -12.54
N VAL A 368 -4.26 -5.49 -11.72
CA VAL A 368 -4.87 -6.00 -10.49
C VAL A 368 -5.67 -7.29 -10.75
N ALA A 369 -6.53 -7.31 -11.78
CA ALA A 369 -7.33 -8.48 -12.17
C ALA A 369 -6.46 -9.71 -12.48
N GLY A 370 -5.38 -9.53 -13.25
CA GLY A 370 -4.45 -10.61 -13.59
C GLY A 370 -3.67 -11.17 -12.38
N ILE A 371 -3.51 -10.38 -11.31
CA ILE A 371 -2.97 -10.86 -10.04
C ILE A 371 -4.03 -11.66 -9.27
N ALA A 372 -5.29 -11.19 -9.26
CA ALA A 372 -6.40 -11.78 -8.53
C ALA A 372 -6.77 -13.20 -9.00
N VAL A 373 -6.56 -13.54 -10.28
CA VAL A 373 -6.85 -14.88 -10.84
C VAL A 373 -5.63 -15.81 -10.94
N ARG A 374 -4.41 -15.30 -10.72
CA ARG A 374 -3.16 -16.04 -10.99
C ARG A 374 -3.13 -17.41 -10.32
N GLY A 375 -3.00 -18.48 -11.11
CA GLY A 375 -2.98 -19.86 -10.60
C GLY A 375 -4.27 -20.33 -9.91
N ASN A 376 -5.43 -19.75 -10.28
CA ASN A 376 -6.75 -20.09 -9.76
C ASN A 376 -7.77 -20.40 -10.89
N PRO A 377 -7.86 -21.62 -11.41
CA PRO A 377 -8.87 -21.98 -12.43
C PRO A 377 -10.32 -21.90 -11.92
N TYR A 378 -10.52 -21.76 -10.60
CA TYR A 378 -11.83 -21.60 -9.96
C TYR A 378 -12.21 -20.14 -9.71
N ALA A 379 -11.30 -19.18 -9.92
CA ALA A 379 -11.67 -17.77 -9.85
C ALA A 379 -12.63 -17.43 -11.01
N ARG A 380 -13.64 -16.61 -10.73
CA ARG A 380 -14.42 -15.92 -11.76
C ARG A 380 -14.35 -14.42 -11.52
N LEU A 381 -14.10 -13.63 -12.56
CA LEU A 381 -13.97 -12.17 -12.49
C LEU A 381 -15.30 -11.48 -12.73
N LEU A 382 -15.53 -10.40 -11.99
CA LEU A 382 -16.59 -9.43 -12.20
C LEU A 382 -15.97 -8.03 -12.08
N ALA A 383 -16.25 -7.12 -13.02
CA ALA A 383 -15.71 -5.77 -12.98
C ALA A 383 -16.65 -4.80 -12.26
N ALA A 384 -16.09 -3.87 -11.50
CA ALA A 384 -16.80 -2.67 -11.05
C ALA A 384 -15.89 -1.47 -11.29
N ARG A 385 -16.11 -0.75 -12.39
CA ARG A 385 -15.28 0.41 -12.72
C ARG A 385 -15.70 1.63 -11.91
N ILE A 386 -14.72 2.28 -11.29
CA ILE A 386 -14.79 3.65 -10.78
C ILE A 386 -13.76 4.48 -11.54
N SER A 387 -14.12 5.69 -11.94
CA SER A 387 -13.25 6.57 -12.72
C SER A 387 -12.62 7.65 -11.86
N PHE A 388 -11.41 8.07 -12.22
CA PHE A 388 -10.69 9.20 -11.62
C PHE A 388 -10.25 10.15 -12.75
N ASP A 389 -10.07 11.42 -12.43
CA ASP A 389 -9.50 12.40 -13.36
C ASP A 389 -7.98 12.21 -13.48
N TRP A 390 -7.42 12.55 -14.65
CA TRP A 390 -6.02 12.32 -14.98
C TRP A 390 -5.24 13.61 -15.35
N HIS A 391 -5.91 14.77 -15.35
CA HIS A 391 -5.31 16.05 -15.72
C HIS A 391 -4.42 16.61 -14.60
N THR A 392 -3.47 17.50 -14.93
CA THR A 392 -2.61 18.11 -13.89
C THR A 392 -3.34 19.12 -13.01
N VAL A 393 -4.45 19.67 -13.51
CA VAL A 393 -5.46 20.39 -12.71
C VAL A 393 -6.71 19.51 -12.70
N PRO A 394 -6.96 18.73 -11.64
CA PRO A 394 -8.08 17.80 -11.60
C PRO A 394 -9.42 18.51 -11.68
N GLN A 395 -10.44 17.91 -12.33
CA GLN A 395 -11.78 18.49 -12.33
C GLN A 395 -12.34 18.62 -10.90
N LEU A 396 -12.84 19.82 -10.55
CA LEU A 396 -13.46 20.14 -9.26
C LEU A 396 -14.46 19.08 -8.78
N LEU A 397 -14.20 18.53 -7.59
CA LEU A 397 -15.10 17.59 -6.92
C LEU A 397 -16.22 18.35 -6.19
N THR A 398 -17.46 18.21 -6.66
CA THR A 398 -18.63 18.90 -6.09
C THR A 398 -19.42 18.04 -5.10
N GLU A 399 -20.24 18.68 -4.24
CA GLU A 399 -21.14 17.95 -3.33
C GLU A 399 -22.10 17.00 -4.09
N GLU A 400 -22.56 17.41 -5.27
CA GLU A 400 -23.43 16.58 -6.10
C GLU A 400 -22.70 15.32 -6.62
N MET A 401 -21.44 15.48 -7.05
CA MET A 401 -20.60 14.36 -7.50
C MET A 401 -20.32 13.37 -6.36
N VAL A 402 -19.90 13.83 -5.18
CA VAL A 402 -19.65 12.90 -4.06
C VAL A 402 -20.92 12.21 -3.57
N ARG A 403 -22.09 12.85 -3.69
CA ARG A 403 -23.38 12.18 -3.42
C ARG A 403 -23.70 11.12 -4.47
N ARG A 404 -23.36 11.34 -5.75
CA ARG A 404 -23.46 10.34 -6.81
C ARG A 404 -22.48 9.17 -6.58
N HIS A 405 -21.23 9.42 -6.20
CA HIS A 405 -20.29 8.36 -5.81
C HIS A 405 -20.76 7.57 -4.57
N ALA A 406 -21.24 8.24 -3.52
CA ALA A 406 -21.78 7.55 -2.34
C ALA A 406 -22.98 6.65 -2.69
N ALA A 407 -23.83 7.08 -3.62
CA ALA A 407 -24.92 6.25 -4.14
C ALA A 407 -24.41 5.10 -5.02
N SER A 408 -23.39 5.32 -5.86
CA SER A 408 -22.79 4.25 -6.68
C SER A 408 -22.09 3.19 -5.83
N TYR A 409 -21.53 3.56 -4.67
CA TYR A 409 -20.97 2.61 -3.70
C TYR A 409 -22.04 1.65 -3.16
N ALA A 410 -23.20 2.18 -2.75
CA ALA A 410 -24.32 1.37 -2.27
C ALA A 410 -24.88 0.45 -3.37
N ARG A 411 -25.03 0.96 -4.61
CA ARG A 411 -25.44 0.17 -5.78
C ARG A 411 -24.44 -0.94 -6.11
N THR A 412 -23.14 -0.63 -6.09
CA THR A 412 -22.06 -1.60 -6.35
C THR A 412 -22.06 -2.73 -5.32
N ALA A 413 -22.18 -2.40 -4.02
CA ALA A 413 -22.27 -3.40 -2.98
C ALA A 413 -23.55 -4.25 -3.03
N ALA A 414 -24.65 -3.72 -3.56
CA ALA A 414 -25.86 -4.51 -3.86
C ALA A 414 -25.63 -5.47 -5.02
N TYR A 415 -25.18 -4.95 -6.16
CA TYR A 415 -24.85 -5.73 -7.36
C TYR A 415 -23.91 -6.91 -7.04
N PHE A 416 -22.88 -6.69 -6.20
CA PHE A 416 -21.99 -7.74 -5.72
C PHE A 416 -22.68 -8.86 -4.94
N ARG A 417 -23.67 -8.55 -4.09
CA ARG A 417 -24.43 -9.58 -3.36
C ARG A 417 -25.29 -10.40 -4.32
N ASP A 418 -25.97 -9.72 -5.24
CA ASP A 418 -26.92 -10.33 -6.16
C ASP A 418 -26.20 -11.23 -7.18
N HIS A 419 -24.98 -10.86 -7.58
CA HIS A 419 -24.08 -11.66 -8.43
C HIS A 419 -23.18 -12.65 -7.67
N GLY A 420 -23.42 -12.87 -6.37
CA GLY A 420 -22.74 -13.90 -5.59
C GLY A 420 -21.23 -13.68 -5.39
N VAL A 421 -20.75 -12.43 -5.50
CA VAL A 421 -19.35 -12.06 -5.20
C VAL A 421 -19.01 -12.47 -3.76
N ARG A 422 -17.86 -13.11 -3.57
CA ARG A 422 -17.38 -13.54 -2.24
C ARG A 422 -16.17 -12.76 -1.76
N VAL A 423 -15.38 -12.22 -2.68
CA VAL A 423 -14.20 -11.41 -2.39
C VAL A 423 -14.16 -10.21 -3.34
N VAL A 424 -13.83 -9.03 -2.84
CA VAL A 424 -13.69 -7.79 -3.63
C VAL A 424 -12.26 -7.29 -3.46
N ASN A 425 -11.54 -7.05 -4.55
CA ASN A 425 -10.33 -6.24 -4.51
C ASN A 425 -10.69 -4.76 -4.67
N MET A 426 -10.11 -3.91 -3.82
CA MET A 426 -10.16 -2.45 -3.91
C MET A 426 -8.72 -1.93 -3.88
N SER A 427 -8.30 -1.24 -4.93
CA SER A 427 -6.94 -0.67 -5.01
C SER A 427 -6.96 0.81 -5.40
N TRP A 428 -7.91 1.51 -4.80
CA TRP A 428 -8.13 2.95 -4.82
C TRP A 428 -8.48 3.42 -3.39
N GLY A 429 -8.47 4.73 -3.17
CA GLY A 429 -8.93 5.35 -1.94
C GLY A 429 -9.27 6.83 -2.13
N TRP A 430 -9.67 7.50 -1.05
CA TRP A 430 -9.81 8.96 -0.99
C TRP A 430 -9.19 9.48 0.31
N GLY A 431 -8.35 10.52 0.20
CA GLY A 431 -7.76 11.23 1.34
C GLY A 431 -8.33 12.63 1.57
N LEU A 432 -8.25 13.14 2.80
CA LEU A 432 -8.65 14.53 3.09
C LEU A 432 -7.80 15.55 2.31
N LYS A 433 -6.46 15.37 2.34
CA LYS A 433 -5.49 16.20 1.61
C LYS A 433 -5.68 16.18 0.10
N GLU A 434 -6.11 15.04 -0.45
CA GLU A 434 -6.37 14.88 -1.88
C GLU A 434 -7.57 15.73 -2.30
N ILE A 435 -8.69 15.63 -1.57
CA ILE A 435 -9.88 16.44 -1.84
C ILE A 435 -9.58 17.93 -1.63
N GLU A 436 -8.85 18.30 -0.56
CA GLU A 436 -8.42 19.67 -0.33
C GLU A 436 -7.51 20.19 -1.46
N GLY A 437 -6.60 19.37 -1.97
CA GLY A 437 -5.76 19.68 -3.13
C GLY A 437 -6.56 19.88 -4.42
N ILE A 438 -7.59 19.06 -4.68
CA ILE A 438 -8.51 19.25 -5.81
C ILE A 438 -9.24 20.58 -5.68
N LEU A 439 -9.74 20.93 -4.50
CA LEU A 439 -10.37 22.22 -4.25
C LEU A 439 -9.38 23.39 -4.47
N GLU A 440 -8.15 23.30 -3.97
CA GLU A 440 -7.12 24.33 -4.12
C GLU A 440 -6.70 24.52 -5.59
N ALA A 441 -6.51 23.43 -6.34
CA ALA A 441 -6.18 23.46 -7.77
C ALA A 441 -7.26 24.16 -8.64
N ASN A 442 -8.51 24.16 -8.17
CA ASN A 442 -9.63 24.83 -8.82
C ASN A 442 -9.92 26.24 -8.25
N GLY A 443 -9.07 26.76 -7.36
CA GLY A 443 -9.29 28.06 -6.70
C GLY A 443 -10.50 28.09 -5.76
N TRP A 444 -10.94 26.93 -5.26
CA TRP A 444 -12.13 26.81 -4.43
C TRP A 444 -11.83 27.13 -2.95
N GLY A 445 -12.72 27.90 -2.33
CA GLY A 445 -12.60 28.37 -0.94
C GLY A 445 -11.72 29.60 -0.85
N ALA A 446 -12.30 30.76 -0.51
CA ALA A 446 -11.59 32.03 -0.44
C ALA A 446 -10.58 32.09 0.73
N THR A 447 -10.72 31.16 1.67
CA THR A 447 -9.77 30.91 2.77
C THR A 447 -9.49 29.42 2.87
N VAL A 448 -8.29 29.06 3.37
CA VAL A 448 -7.95 27.66 3.68
C VAL A 448 -9.01 27.03 4.59
N ASP A 449 -9.47 27.79 5.58
CA ASP A 449 -10.52 27.40 6.51
C ASP A 449 -11.86 27.00 5.87
N GLU A 450 -12.29 27.70 4.81
CA GLU A 450 -13.46 27.30 4.03
C GLU A 450 -13.19 26.03 3.25
N ARG A 451 -12.01 25.95 2.62
CA ARG A 451 -11.58 24.81 1.80
C ARG A 451 -11.48 23.51 2.60
N SER A 452 -10.79 23.51 3.75
CA SER A 452 -10.66 22.30 4.58
C SER A 452 -12.02 21.86 5.15
N ARG A 453 -12.92 22.80 5.49
CA ARG A 453 -14.29 22.48 5.93
C ARG A 453 -15.11 21.79 4.84
N GLU A 454 -15.00 22.24 3.60
CA GLU A 454 -15.67 21.58 2.47
C GLU A 454 -15.02 20.23 2.15
N ALA A 455 -13.68 20.14 2.14
CA ALA A 455 -12.98 18.87 1.93
C ALA A 455 -13.40 17.80 2.96
N ALA A 456 -13.49 18.17 4.24
CA ALA A 456 -13.96 17.28 5.30
C ALA A 456 -15.44 16.87 5.12
N LYS A 457 -16.30 17.79 4.65
CA LYS A 457 -17.71 17.52 4.32
C LYS A 457 -17.84 16.57 3.13
N LEU A 458 -17.08 16.78 2.06
CA LEU A 458 -17.06 15.93 0.86
C LEU A 458 -16.54 14.53 1.20
N LEU A 459 -15.42 14.44 1.93
CA LEU A 459 -14.88 13.16 2.42
C LEU A 459 -15.89 12.43 3.32
N GLY A 460 -16.57 13.14 4.22
CA GLY A 460 -17.58 12.55 5.11
C GLY A 460 -18.75 11.89 4.37
N ILE A 461 -19.17 12.45 3.23
CA ILE A 461 -20.20 11.84 2.36
C ILE A 461 -19.68 10.54 1.72
N LEU A 462 -18.45 10.56 1.20
CA LEU A 462 -17.81 9.39 0.59
C LEU A 462 -17.55 8.29 1.64
N GLU A 463 -17.05 8.65 2.82
CA GLU A 463 -16.84 7.75 3.94
C GLU A 463 -18.14 7.06 4.34
N GLN A 464 -19.20 7.84 4.58
CA GLN A 464 -20.48 7.28 5.01
C GLN A 464 -21.02 6.28 3.97
N GLY A 465 -21.08 6.69 2.70
CA GLY A 465 -21.55 5.81 1.62
C GLY A 465 -20.73 4.53 1.48
N LEU A 466 -19.40 4.62 1.56
CA LEU A 466 -18.53 3.45 1.41
C LEU A 466 -18.59 2.51 2.62
N ARG A 467 -18.69 3.07 3.82
CA ARG A 467 -18.85 2.32 5.08
C ARG A 467 -20.20 1.58 5.11
N GLU A 468 -21.29 2.22 4.71
CA GLU A 468 -22.61 1.60 4.56
C GLU A 468 -22.59 0.50 3.49
N ALA A 469 -21.97 0.75 2.32
CA ALA A 469 -21.80 -0.23 1.26
C ALA A 469 -21.10 -1.51 1.76
N ILE A 470 -19.92 -1.39 2.38
CA ILE A 470 -19.14 -2.53 2.91
C ILE A 470 -19.90 -3.28 4.01
N THR A 471 -20.50 -2.55 4.97
CA THR A 471 -21.20 -3.17 6.11
C THR A 471 -22.53 -3.82 5.73
N SER A 472 -23.18 -3.38 4.65
CA SER A 472 -24.37 -4.03 4.09
C SER A 472 -24.08 -5.39 3.43
N SER A 473 -22.80 -5.73 3.22
CA SER A 473 -22.34 -6.96 2.54
C SER A 473 -21.47 -7.87 3.43
N PRO A 474 -21.95 -8.33 4.61
CA PRO A 474 -21.14 -9.11 5.57
C PRO A 474 -20.73 -10.51 5.11
N GLY A 475 -21.31 -11.03 4.01
CA GLY A 475 -20.91 -12.29 3.38
C GLY A 475 -19.74 -12.16 2.39
N ILE A 476 -19.30 -10.92 2.14
CA ILE A 476 -18.27 -10.56 1.17
C ILE A 476 -17.04 -10.03 1.91
N LEU A 477 -15.87 -10.57 1.61
CA LEU A 477 -14.59 -10.05 2.10
C LEU A 477 -14.09 -8.94 1.17
N PHE A 478 -14.00 -7.71 1.66
CA PHE A 478 -13.36 -6.61 0.96
C PHE A 478 -11.87 -6.59 1.29
N VAL A 479 -11.01 -6.47 0.28
CA VAL A 479 -9.55 -6.48 0.40
C VAL A 479 -9.02 -5.18 -0.19
N CYS A 480 -8.44 -4.35 0.67
CA CYS A 480 -8.02 -2.98 0.35
C CYS A 480 -6.49 -2.85 0.40
N ALA A 481 -5.94 -2.10 -0.55
CA ALA A 481 -4.54 -1.67 -0.53
C ALA A 481 -4.28 -0.65 0.59
N ALA A 482 -3.16 -0.75 1.32
CA ALA A 482 -2.86 0.16 2.42
C ALA A 482 -2.54 1.61 2.01
N GLY A 483 -2.12 1.86 0.76
CA GLY A 483 -1.62 3.17 0.32
C GLY A 483 -0.10 3.20 0.17
N ASN A 484 0.39 4.19 -0.59
CA ASN A 484 1.79 4.27 -1.03
C ASN A 484 2.53 5.51 -0.46
N ASP A 485 1.96 6.14 0.57
CA ASP A 485 2.37 7.46 1.07
C ASP A 485 3.37 7.40 2.25
N ASP A 486 3.77 6.19 2.68
CA ASP A 486 4.63 5.94 3.86
C ASP A 486 4.05 6.42 5.22
N ASN A 487 2.74 6.74 5.27
CA ASN A 487 2.07 7.31 6.47
C ASN A 487 1.20 6.28 7.24
N ASP A 488 0.68 6.64 8.42
CA ASP A 488 -0.38 5.87 9.09
C ASP A 488 -1.74 6.17 8.46
N VAL A 489 -2.37 5.14 7.89
CA VAL A 489 -3.65 5.23 7.15
C VAL A 489 -4.82 5.78 7.98
N ALA A 490 -4.77 5.66 9.30
CA ALA A 490 -5.80 6.16 10.20
C ALA A 490 -5.57 7.62 10.60
N PHE A 491 -4.33 8.12 10.55
CA PHE A 491 -4.02 9.52 10.85
C PHE A 491 -4.35 10.45 9.67
N ASP A 492 -4.06 10.04 8.44
CA ASP A 492 -4.39 10.77 7.21
C ASP A 492 -5.84 10.57 6.71
N VAL A 493 -6.64 9.75 7.40
CA VAL A 493 -8.05 9.44 7.07
C VAL A 493 -8.25 8.98 5.62
N ASN A 494 -7.39 8.07 5.14
CA ASN A 494 -7.49 7.53 3.78
C ASN A 494 -8.51 6.37 3.72
N ILE A 495 -9.67 6.59 3.11
CA ILE A 495 -10.73 5.56 3.00
C ILE A 495 -10.48 4.65 1.78
N PRO A 496 -10.72 3.32 1.87
CA PRO A 496 -11.23 2.58 3.02
C PRO A 496 -10.14 2.06 3.99
N ALA A 497 -8.84 2.31 3.74
CA ALA A 497 -7.75 1.78 4.58
C ALA A 497 -7.79 2.25 6.06
N SER A 498 -8.37 3.42 6.32
CA SER A 498 -8.64 3.98 7.66
C SER A 498 -9.75 3.23 8.43
N PHE A 499 -10.56 2.42 7.76
CA PHE A 499 -11.69 1.73 8.39
C PHE A 499 -11.26 0.50 9.20
N THR A 500 -11.82 0.34 10.40
CA THR A 500 -11.88 -0.94 11.12
C THR A 500 -13.27 -1.55 10.93
N LEU A 501 -13.38 -2.55 10.05
CA LEU A 501 -14.61 -3.32 9.78
C LEU A 501 -14.30 -4.83 9.78
N PRO A 502 -15.24 -5.71 10.20
CA PRO A 502 -14.96 -7.14 10.35
C PRO A 502 -14.71 -7.85 9.01
N ASN A 503 -15.34 -7.37 7.94
CA ASN A 503 -15.23 -7.92 6.58
C ASN A 503 -14.31 -7.08 5.66
N LEU A 504 -13.39 -6.29 6.23
CA LEU A 504 -12.38 -5.52 5.50
C LEU A 504 -10.96 -5.96 5.90
N LEU A 505 -10.13 -6.25 4.91
CA LEU A 505 -8.72 -6.63 5.06
C LEU A 505 -7.82 -5.61 4.37
N VAL A 506 -7.07 -4.82 5.15
CA VAL A 506 -6.07 -3.88 4.63
C VAL A 506 -4.71 -4.56 4.49
N VAL A 507 -4.11 -4.43 3.30
CA VAL A 507 -2.91 -5.17 2.85
C VAL A 507 -1.76 -4.21 2.55
N GLY A 508 -0.65 -4.38 3.27
CA GLY A 508 0.60 -3.67 3.02
C GLY A 508 1.50 -4.38 1.99
N ALA A 509 2.48 -3.66 1.45
CA ALA A 509 3.42 -4.17 0.46
C ALA A 509 4.76 -4.59 1.08
N VAL A 510 5.30 -5.68 0.55
CA VAL A 510 6.69 -6.11 0.75
C VAL A 510 7.36 -6.43 -0.58
N ASP A 511 8.68 -6.52 -0.58
CA ASP A 511 9.50 -6.87 -1.74
C ASP A 511 9.59 -8.40 -1.99
N GLN A 512 10.43 -8.78 -2.95
CA GLN A 512 10.76 -10.17 -3.29
C GLN A 512 11.39 -10.98 -2.14
N ALA A 513 12.05 -10.33 -1.18
CA ALA A 513 12.62 -10.95 0.03
C ALA A 513 11.67 -10.95 1.24
N GLY A 514 10.51 -10.30 1.13
CA GLY A 514 9.53 -10.17 2.21
C GLY A 514 9.84 -9.01 3.17
N GLU A 515 10.59 -8.01 2.74
CA GLU A 515 10.93 -6.81 3.50
C GLU A 515 9.92 -5.68 3.19
N PRO A 516 9.48 -4.88 4.20
CA PRO A 516 8.62 -3.71 3.98
C PRO A 516 9.17 -2.76 2.92
N THR A 517 8.35 -2.45 1.91
CA THR A 517 8.77 -1.49 0.87
C THR A 517 8.87 -0.09 1.45
N GLY A 518 9.69 0.76 0.83
CA GLY A 518 9.79 2.17 1.21
C GLY A 518 8.43 2.87 1.22
N PHE A 519 7.60 2.64 0.20
CA PHE A 519 6.32 3.32 0.02
C PHE A 519 5.14 2.77 0.85
N THR A 520 5.18 1.53 1.39
CA THR A 520 3.97 0.99 2.04
C THR A 520 3.55 1.84 3.24
N SER A 521 2.33 2.37 3.20
CA SER A 521 1.67 2.96 4.35
C SER A 521 1.48 1.90 5.45
N SER A 522 1.34 2.36 6.69
CA SER A 522 1.34 1.53 7.90
C SER A 522 0.14 1.85 8.82
N GLY A 523 0.23 1.48 10.09
CA GLY A 523 -0.84 1.68 11.08
C GLY A 523 -1.59 0.40 11.47
N LYS A 524 -2.39 0.50 12.54
CA LYS A 524 -3.03 -0.66 13.22
C LYS A 524 -4.05 -1.42 12.36
N ASN A 525 -4.53 -0.79 11.28
CA ASN A 525 -5.48 -1.37 10.35
C ASN A 525 -4.81 -2.34 9.38
N VAL A 526 -3.54 -2.16 9.04
CA VAL A 526 -2.80 -3.06 8.13
C VAL A 526 -2.60 -4.41 8.83
N ARG A 527 -3.26 -5.47 8.33
CA ARG A 527 -3.31 -6.78 9.02
C ARG A 527 -2.33 -7.81 8.48
N VAL A 528 -1.94 -7.67 7.23
CA VAL A 528 -1.19 -8.64 6.44
C VAL A 528 -0.36 -7.94 5.38
N TYR A 529 0.68 -8.63 4.89
CA TYR A 529 1.54 -8.15 3.81
C TYR A 529 1.68 -9.20 2.70
N ALA A 530 1.77 -8.75 1.46
CA ALA A 530 2.04 -9.55 0.26
C ALA A 530 3.01 -8.81 -0.67
N ASN A 531 3.53 -9.48 -1.70
CA ASN A 531 4.46 -8.84 -2.64
C ASN A 531 3.79 -7.64 -3.32
N GLY A 532 4.36 -6.46 -3.19
CA GLY A 532 3.93 -5.25 -3.88
C GLY A 532 5.06 -4.58 -4.66
N PHE A 533 6.18 -5.27 -4.92
CA PHE A 533 7.31 -4.74 -5.66
C PHE A 533 7.53 -5.53 -6.96
N GLU A 534 7.62 -4.81 -8.08
CA GLU A 534 7.90 -5.35 -9.42
C GLU A 534 7.02 -6.55 -9.84
N VAL A 535 5.77 -6.56 -9.42
CA VAL A 535 4.86 -7.69 -9.58
C VAL A 535 4.42 -7.82 -11.04
N PRO A 536 4.65 -8.97 -11.71
CA PRO A 536 4.33 -9.13 -13.13
C PRO A 536 2.85 -9.51 -13.34
N SER A 537 2.10 -8.67 -14.05
CA SER A 537 0.72 -8.96 -14.46
C SER A 537 0.45 -8.47 -15.89
N TYR A 538 -0.80 -8.54 -16.33
CA TYR A 538 -1.26 -8.04 -17.64
C TYR A 538 -1.58 -6.55 -17.59
N VAL A 539 -1.63 -5.90 -18.74
CA VAL A 539 -2.28 -4.60 -18.96
C VAL A 539 -3.18 -4.75 -20.21
N PRO A 540 -4.04 -3.77 -20.54
CA PRO A 540 -4.93 -3.87 -21.70
C PRO A 540 -4.19 -4.23 -23.00
N GLY A 541 -4.86 -4.95 -23.89
CA GLY A 541 -4.25 -5.56 -25.06
C GLY A 541 -3.35 -6.77 -24.75
N GLY A 542 -3.32 -7.25 -23.50
CA GLY A 542 -2.66 -8.50 -23.10
C GLY A 542 -1.15 -8.42 -22.89
N ARG A 543 -0.54 -7.23 -23.00
CA ARG A 543 0.88 -7.00 -22.71
C ARG A 543 1.17 -7.30 -21.23
N ARG A 544 2.38 -7.75 -20.90
CA ARG A 544 2.82 -7.99 -19.51
C ARG A 544 3.73 -6.87 -19.02
N LEU A 545 3.43 -6.32 -17.84
CA LEU A 545 4.27 -5.32 -17.15
C LEU A 545 4.50 -5.70 -15.68
N ARG A 546 5.62 -5.22 -15.13
CA ARG A 546 5.89 -5.21 -13.69
C ARG A 546 5.42 -3.87 -13.13
N MET A 547 4.68 -3.91 -12.02
CA MET A 547 4.24 -2.70 -11.31
C MET A 547 4.48 -2.86 -9.81
N SER A 548 4.68 -1.73 -9.14
CA SER A 548 4.93 -1.66 -7.70
C SER A 548 3.85 -0.80 -7.02
N GLY A 549 3.41 -1.23 -5.84
CA GLY A 549 2.39 -0.55 -5.04
C GLY A 549 1.64 -1.53 -4.14
N THR A 550 0.97 -1.02 -3.09
CA THR A 550 0.04 -1.84 -2.28
C THR A 550 -1.11 -2.40 -3.11
N SER A 551 -1.45 -1.75 -4.24
CA SER A 551 -2.37 -2.21 -5.27
C SER A 551 -1.99 -3.54 -5.91
N MET A 552 -0.71 -3.93 -5.91
CA MET A 552 -0.24 -5.22 -6.41
C MET A 552 -0.17 -6.28 -5.31
N ALA A 553 -0.18 -5.86 -4.04
CA ALA A 553 -0.21 -6.73 -2.86
C ALA A 553 -1.64 -7.17 -2.50
N ALA A 554 -2.60 -6.25 -2.48
CA ALA A 554 -4.02 -6.51 -2.20
C ALA A 554 -4.63 -7.67 -3.03
N PRO A 555 -4.48 -7.72 -4.36
CA PRO A 555 -5.07 -8.80 -5.17
C PRO A 555 -4.46 -10.17 -4.92
N GLN A 556 -3.26 -10.27 -4.32
CA GLN A 556 -2.69 -11.56 -3.91
C GLN A 556 -3.37 -12.12 -2.66
N ALA A 557 -3.74 -11.24 -1.71
CA ALA A 557 -4.58 -11.60 -0.58
C ALA A 557 -5.99 -11.99 -1.05
N CYS A 558 -6.55 -11.24 -1.99
CA CYS A 558 -7.83 -11.51 -2.63
C CYS A 558 -7.86 -12.89 -3.32
N ASN A 559 -6.82 -13.19 -4.11
CA ASN A 559 -6.61 -14.48 -4.77
C ASN A 559 -6.50 -15.64 -3.76
N LEU A 560 -5.71 -15.48 -2.68
CA LEU A 560 -5.62 -16.52 -1.65
C LEU A 560 -6.96 -16.75 -0.95
N ALA A 561 -7.72 -15.69 -0.62
CA ALA A 561 -9.05 -15.83 -0.04
C ALA A 561 -9.99 -16.60 -0.97
N ALA A 562 -9.99 -16.30 -2.27
CA ALA A 562 -10.76 -17.03 -3.26
C ALA A 562 -10.34 -18.51 -3.39
N LYS A 563 -9.03 -18.81 -3.34
CA LYS A 563 -8.53 -20.21 -3.30
C LYS A 563 -8.99 -20.97 -2.06
N LEU A 564 -9.06 -20.30 -0.90
CA LEU A 564 -9.57 -20.91 0.34
C LEU A 564 -11.08 -21.15 0.26
N LEU A 565 -11.85 -20.22 -0.31
CA LEU A 565 -13.28 -20.36 -0.54
C LEU A 565 -13.62 -21.47 -1.54
N ALA A 566 -12.81 -21.66 -2.59
CA ALA A 566 -12.99 -22.77 -3.53
C ALA A 566 -12.80 -24.14 -2.83
N LEU A 567 -11.96 -24.19 -1.79
CA LEU A 567 -11.70 -25.39 -0.98
C LEU A 567 -12.71 -25.62 0.16
N ASP A 568 -13.30 -24.56 0.72
CA ASP A 568 -14.32 -24.59 1.77
C ASP A 568 -15.36 -23.47 1.54
N PRO A 569 -16.37 -23.68 0.67
CA PRO A 569 -17.33 -22.64 0.25
C PRO A 569 -18.16 -22.03 1.39
N GLU A 570 -18.33 -22.81 2.46
CA GLU A 570 -19.04 -22.47 3.69
C GLU A 570 -18.19 -21.62 4.66
N ALA A 571 -16.98 -21.21 4.28
CA ALA A 571 -16.17 -20.31 5.09
C ALA A 571 -16.80 -18.92 5.17
N ASP A 572 -17.15 -18.50 6.40
CA ASP A 572 -17.60 -17.14 6.72
C ASP A 572 -16.45 -16.13 6.57
N ALA A 573 -16.73 -14.94 6.00
CA ALA A 573 -15.74 -13.87 5.76
C ALA A 573 -15.06 -13.34 7.04
N ASP A 574 -15.76 -13.40 8.18
CA ASP A 574 -15.30 -12.98 9.51
C ASP A 574 -14.42 -14.03 10.21
N GLY A 575 -14.31 -15.26 9.67
CA GLY A 575 -13.62 -16.38 10.32
C GLY A 575 -14.28 -16.89 11.62
N GLY A 576 -15.33 -16.22 12.10
CA GLY A 576 -16.17 -16.60 13.23
C GLY A 576 -17.32 -17.52 12.80
N ARG A 577 -17.44 -18.68 13.44
CA ARG A 577 -18.57 -19.62 13.23
C ARG A 577 -19.92 -18.94 13.47
N ARG A 578 -20.87 -19.09 12.54
CA ARG A 578 -22.29 -19.11 12.90
C ARG A 578 -22.59 -20.22 13.94
N PRO A 579 -23.30 -19.93 15.05
CA PRO A 579 -23.58 -20.90 16.10
C PRO A 579 -24.80 -21.76 15.76
N ASP A 580 -24.63 -22.72 14.86
CA ASP A 580 -25.74 -23.57 14.44
C ASP A 580 -26.08 -24.69 15.43
N ARG A 581 -27.37 -24.98 15.57
CA ARG A 581 -27.96 -25.71 16.70
C ARG A 581 -27.63 -27.22 16.72
N ALA A 582 -26.65 -27.65 17.51
CA ALA A 582 -26.64 -29.00 18.12
C ALA A 582 -25.62 -29.19 19.27
N GLY A 583 -26.12 -29.36 20.50
CA GLY A 583 -25.55 -30.30 21.49
C GLY A 583 -24.18 -30.05 22.14
N CYS A 584 -24.21 -29.45 23.33
CA CYS A 584 -23.30 -29.67 24.48
C CYS A 584 -21.77 -29.42 24.36
N GLY A 585 -21.25 -28.59 25.26
CA GLY A 585 -19.83 -28.56 25.65
C GLY A 585 -19.44 -27.26 26.36
N ARG A 586 -19.38 -27.25 27.70
CA ARG A 586 -18.88 -26.11 28.48
C ARG A 586 -17.35 -26.13 28.54
N GLU A 587 -16.72 -25.11 27.98
CA GLU A 587 -15.39 -24.58 28.32
C GLU A 587 -15.53 -23.06 28.15
N GLY A 588 -15.11 -22.17 29.05
CA GLY A 588 -14.32 -22.30 30.28
C GLY A 588 -13.62 -20.97 30.48
N GLU A 589 -14.22 -20.05 31.25
CA GLU A 589 -13.66 -18.71 31.50
C GLU A 589 -12.29 -18.80 32.18
N LEU A 590 -11.33 -18.01 31.69
CA LEU A 590 -10.09 -17.67 32.39
C LEU A 590 -9.91 -16.14 32.32
N PRO A 591 -9.30 -15.52 33.34
CA PRO A 591 -9.69 -14.18 33.76
C PRO A 591 -8.90 -13.08 33.06
N ALA A 592 -9.51 -11.90 32.98
CA ALA A 592 -8.78 -10.65 32.95
C ALA A 592 -8.35 -10.29 34.37
N ASP A 593 -7.07 -9.95 34.58
CA ASP A 593 -6.60 -8.93 35.54
C ASP A 593 -5.07 -8.77 35.47
N GLU A 594 -4.59 -7.64 36.01
CA GLU A 594 -3.19 -7.21 36.24
C GLU A 594 -2.43 -6.54 35.05
N PRO A 595 -1.57 -5.51 35.33
CA PRO A 595 -2.09 -4.14 35.51
C PRO A 595 -1.31 -3.08 34.68
N GLU A 596 -1.75 -1.82 34.75
CA GLU A 596 -1.05 -0.69 34.13
C GLU A 596 0.37 -0.50 34.70
N GLY A 597 1.36 -0.32 33.81
CA GLY A 597 2.74 0.02 34.14
C GLY A 597 3.36 0.87 33.03
N HIS A 598 3.87 2.04 33.39
CA HIS A 598 4.39 3.04 32.44
C HIS A 598 5.68 2.62 31.73
N GLY A 599 5.88 3.18 30.52
CA GLY A 599 7.21 3.46 29.96
C GLY A 599 7.81 2.36 29.08
N GLY A 600 7.63 2.48 27.76
CA GLY A 600 8.28 1.59 26.80
C GLY A 600 7.59 1.56 25.44
N ALA A 601 7.67 2.65 24.68
CA ALA A 601 7.23 2.67 23.29
C ALA A 601 8.19 1.82 22.43
N ALA A 602 7.87 0.53 22.30
CA ALA A 602 8.49 -0.36 21.33
C ALA A 602 7.41 -0.84 20.37
N GLY A 603 7.20 -0.06 19.29
CA GLY A 603 6.32 -0.39 18.17
C GLY A 603 6.85 -1.60 17.40
N GLY A 604 6.67 -2.79 17.96
CA GLY A 604 7.04 -4.04 17.32
C GLY A 604 6.18 -4.28 16.08
N LEU A 605 6.68 -3.84 14.91
CA LEU A 605 6.16 -4.23 13.59
C LEU A 605 5.80 -5.72 13.60
N ASN A 606 4.63 -6.05 13.06
CA ASN A 606 4.00 -7.36 13.23
C ASN A 606 4.64 -8.41 12.31
N ARG A 607 5.92 -8.74 12.53
CA ARG A 607 6.84 -9.55 11.68
C ARG A 607 6.41 -11.01 11.41
N GLY A 608 5.15 -11.38 11.71
CA GLY A 608 4.67 -12.76 11.75
C GLY A 608 3.52 -13.14 10.80
N ARG A 609 2.88 -12.21 10.06
CA ARG A 609 1.71 -12.51 9.21
C ARG A 609 1.99 -12.31 7.71
N TRP A 610 2.71 -13.27 7.15
CA TRP A 610 2.99 -13.38 5.72
C TRP A 610 1.91 -14.18 4.99
N ILE A 611 1.44 -13.68 3.85
CA ILE A 611 0.56 -14.41 2.95
C ILE A 611 1.39 -15.42 2.16
N GLY A 612 1.25 -16.70 2.50
CA GLY A 612 2.03 -17.81 1.94
C GLY A 612 1.71 -19.13 2.66
N ALA A 613 2.11 -20.26 2.06
CA ALA A 613 1.77 -21.62 2.49
C ALA A 613 1.87 -21.86 4.01
N PRO A 614 1.01 -22.71 4.61
CA PRO A 614 0.71 -22.70 6.05
C PRO A 614 1.90 -23.11 6.95
N GLY A 615 2.68 -22.12 7.37
CA GLY A 615 3.54 -22.19 8.56
C GLY A 615 2.72 -22.09 9.86
N PRO A 616 3.24 -22.59 11.00
CA PRO A 616 2.47 -22.85 12.22
C PRO A 616 1.93 -21.61 12.99
N GLY A 617 2.11 -20.39 12.47
CA GLY A 617 1.67 -19.13 13.11
C GLY A 617 0.51 -18.37 12.44
N ASN A 618 0.07 -18.77 11.24
CA ASN A 618 -0.91 -18.00 10.45
C ASN A 618 -2.39 -18.31 10.79
N PHE A 619 -3.30 -17.45 10.29
CA PHE A 619 -4.76 -17.49 10.47
C PHE A 619 -5.34 -18.92 10.46
N ARG A 620 -6.06 -19.30 11.52
CA ARG A 620 -6.72 -20.62 11.61
C ARG A 620 -8.08 -20.63 10.91
N PHE A 621 -8.09 -20.82 9.59
CA PHE A 621 -9.27 -21.40 8.92
C PHE A 621 -9.46 -22.85 9.44
N ARG A 622 -10.48 -23.07 10.28
CA ARG A 622 -10.83 -24.40 10.80
C ARG A 622 -11.76 -25.12 9.82
N ALA A 623 -11.20 -25.66 8.75
CA ALA A 623 -11.92 -26.51 7.81
C ALA A 623 -12.66 -27.65 8.53
N ARG A 624 -13.91 -27.93 8.15
CA ARG A 624 -14.65 -29.10 8.65
C ARG A 624 -13.95 -30.38 8.22
N ARG A 625 -13.61 -31.26 9.16
CA ARG A 625 -13.20 -32.65 8.84
C ARG A 625 -14.39 -33.40 8.23
N VAL A 626 -14.48 -33.43 6.90
CA VAL A 626 -15.38 -34.33 6.17
C VAL A 626 -14.98 -35.76 6.48
N ARG A 627 -15.75 -36.44 7.34
CA ARG A 627 -15.61 -37.90 7.52
C ARG A 627 -16.24 -38.58 6.31
N GLY A 628 -15.41 -39.04 5.39
CA GLY A 628 -15.86 -39.83 4.25
C GLY A 628 -16.72 -41.03 4.71
N ARG A 629 -17.93 -41.14 4.16
CA ARG A 629 -18.79 -42.31 4.38
C ARG A 629 -18.15 -43.51 3.67
N ALA A 630 -17.62 -44.44 4.44
CA ALA A 630 -17.11 -45.69 3.90
C ALA A 630 -18.27 -46.53 3.31
N CYS A 631 -18.31 -46.66 1.98
CA CYS A 631 -19.20 -47.58 1.29
C CYS A 631 -18.92 -49.03 1.72
N ARG A 632 -19.84 -49.62 2.49
CA ARG A 632 -19.81 -51.07 2.77
C ARG A 632 -20.31 -51.83 1.55
N ARG A 633 -19.42 -52.54 0.85
CA ARG A 633 -19.79 -53.69 0.01
C ARG A 633 -19.62 -54.99 0.81
N PRO A 634 -20.56 -55.95 0.72
CA PRO A 634 -20.49 -57.19 1.49
C PRO A 634 -19.50 -58.19 0.89
N ALA A 635 -18.89 -59.01 1.74
CA ALA A 635 -17.92 -60.02 1.34
C ALA A 635 -18.60 -61.27 0.72
N ARG A 636 -17.97 -61.83 -0.32
CA ARG A 636 -18.11 -63.24 -0.72
C ARG A 636 -16.75 -63.78 -1.18
N HIS A 637 -16.50 -65.04 -0.88
CA HIS A 637 -15.26 -65.81 -1.11
C HIS A 637 -15.69 -67.29 -1.26
N PRO A 638 -14.85 -68.23 -1.74
CA PRO A 638 -14.19 -68.26 -3.06
C PRO A 638 -14.34 -69.62 -3.78
N LEU A 639 -14.27 -69.71 -5.12
CA LEU A 639 -14.02 -71.00 -5.82
C LEU A 639 -13.21 -70.91 -7.14
N ARG A 640 -12.11 -71.69 -7.16
CA ARG A 640 -11.50 -72.53 -8.22
C ARG A 640 -11.16 -72.01 -9.64
N CYS A 641 -9.83 -72.06 -9.91
CA CYS A 641 -9.11 -72.79 -10.98
C CYS A 641 -9.55 -72.83 -12.46
N GLY A 642 -8.60 -72.49 -13.35
CA GLY A 642 -8.51 -72.90 -14.77
C GLY A 642 -7.66 -71.91 -15.60
N SER A 643 -6.34 -72.09 -15.83
CA SER A 643 -5.66 -72.97 -16.81
C SER A 643 -5.74 -72.53 -18.29
N GLY A 644 -4.64 -71.98 -18.83
CA GLY A 644 -4.39 -71.68 -20.26
C GLY A 644 -3.34 -70.57 -20.42
N ARG A 645 -2.08 -70.83 -20.83
CA ARG A 645 -1.56 -70.97 -22.23
C ARG A 645 -1.86 -69.71 -23.10
N ARG A 646 -0.93 -69.11 -23.84
CA ARG A 646 0.51 -69.42 -24.13
C ARG A 646 1.15 -68.25 -24.94
N ARG A 647 2.48 -68.05 -24.81
CA ARG A 647 3.41 -67.46 -25.85
C ARG A 647 3.14 -66.01 -26.28
N ASP A 648 4.03 -65.23 -26.90
CA ASP A 648 5.50 -65.17 -27.12
C ASP A 648 5.77 -63.66 -27.47
N ARG A 649 6.94 -63.00 -27.35
CA ARG A 649 8.35 -63.39 -27.10
C ARG A 649 9.13 -62.21 -26.46
N ARG A 650 10.36 -62.49 -26.04
CA ARG A 650 11.53 -61.56 -25.89
C ARG A 650 12.57 -62.00 -26.96
N PRO A 651 13.64 -61.24 -27.32
CA PRO A 651 14.63 -60.59 -26.43
C PRO A 651 15.16 -59.22 -26.99
N THR A 652 16.27 -58.57 -26.60
CA THR A 652 17.47 -58.88 -25.77
C THR A 652 17.95 -57.56 -25.12
N ARG A 653 18.13 -57.47 -23.79
CA ARG A 653 19.41 -57.59 -23.03
C ARG A 653 20.46 -56.49 -23.25
N GLY A 654 20.67 -55.68 -22.21
CA GLY A 654 21.94 -55.07 -21.80
C GLY A 654 21.93 -54.91 -20.28
N ARG A 655 22.85 -55.57 -19.56
CA ARG A 655 22.91 -55.61 -18.08
C ARG A 655 24.25 -55.02 -17.62
N ALA A 656 24.23 -54.13 -16.62
CA ALA A 656 25.32 -54.00 -15.65
C ALA A 656 24.81 -53.42 -14.32
N GLY A 657 25.50 -53.77 -13.24
CA GLY A 657 25.31 -53.42 -11.84
C GLY A 657 26.02 -54.49 -10.99
N PRO A 658 25.91 -54.52 -9.65
CA PRO A 658 25.52 -53.45 -8.72
C PRO A 658 26.53 -53.29 -7.54
N ALA A 659 26.46 -52.18 -6.80
CA ALA A 659 26.99 -52.04 -5.44
C ALA A 659 26.41 -50.77 -4.78
N ALA A 660 26.37 -50.58 -3.47
CA ALA A 660 26.17 -51.50 -2.34
C ALA A 660 25.73 -50.62 -1.15
N ALA A 661 24.71 -51.01 -0.38
CA ALA A 661 24.24 -50.21 0.75
C ALA A 661 24.88 -50.67 2.08
N PRO A 662 25.04 -49.76 3.05
CA PRO A 662 24.95 -50.12 4.46
C PRO A 662 23.69 -49.54 5.10
N ARG A 663 22.85 -50.41 5.67
CA ARG A 663 21.86 -50.03 6.69
C ARG A 663 22.59 -49.79 8.02
N LEU A 664 22.07 -48.94 8.90
CA LEU A 664 22.03 -49.19 10.36
C LEU A 664 21.15 -48.16 11.12
N ARG A 665 20.30 -48.69 12.03
CA ARG A 665 19.73 -48.10 13.27
C ARG A 665 18.87 -46.81 13.24
N ARG A 666 17.56 -47.02 13.46
CA ARG A 666 16.63 -46.14 14.22
C ARG A 666 16.86 -46.30 15.75
N PRO A 667 16.18 -45.55 16.64
CA PRO A 667 15.78 -44.13 16.58
C PRO A 667 16.19 -43.35 17.86
N TRP A 668 16.16 -42.02 17.82
CA TRP A 668 16.16 -41.22 19.06
C TRP A 668 14.77 -41.27 19.73
N ARG A 669 14.74 -41.70 21.00
CA ARG A 669 13.61 -41.48 21.91
C ARG A 669 13.81 -40.15 22.62
N TRP A 670 12.74 -39.38 22.75
CA TRP A 670 12.57 -38.47 23.89
C TRP A 670 11.49 -39.07 24.80
N SER A 671 11.66 -38.99 26.11
CA SER A 671 10.73 -39.54 27.11
C SER A 671 10.53 -38.49 28.21
N PRO A 672 9.33 -38.40 28.79
CA PRO A 672 8.98 -37.31 29.71
C PRO A 672 9.71 -37.45 31.05
N PRO A 673 9.92 -36.35 31.80
CA PRO A 673 10.41 -36.42 33.17
C PRO A 673 9.31 -36.98 34.08
N ASP A 674 9.56 -38.16 34.64
CA ASP A 674 8.64 -38.81 35.59
C ASP A 674 8.89 -38.33 37.03
N ARG A 675 7.87 -38.43 37.88
CA ARG A 675 7.91 -37.95 39.27
C ARG A 675 8.59 -38.95 40.21
N THR A 676 9.75 -38.56 40.75
CA THR A 676 10.14 -38.89 42.14
C THR A 676 10.84 -37.66 42.73
N GLY A 677 10.74 -37.31 44.02
CA GLY A 677 10.01 -37.94 45.11
C GLY A 677 10.79 -37.79 46.42
N ARG A 678 10.54 -36.74 47.22
CA ARG A 678 11.01 -36.69 48.61
C ARG A 678 10.03 -35.98 49.54
N SER A 679 9.63 -36.72 50.56
CA SER A 679 8.73 -36.32 51.64
C SER A 679 9.32 -35.25 52.55
N ARG A 680 8.46 -34.42 53.15
CA ARG A 680 8.49 -34.18 54.60
C ARG A 680 7.10 -33.87 55.16
N ARG A 681 6.79 -34.47 56.32
CA ARG A 681 5.52 -34.33 57.05
C ARG A 681 5.46 -33.00 57.80
N ARG A 682 4.23 -32.44 57.90
CA ARG A 682 3.59 -31.71 59.03
C ARG A 682 2.52 -30.78 58.41
N GLY A 683 1.27 -30.69 58.85
CA GLY A 683 0.56 -31.45 59.88
C GLY A 683 -0.48 -30.59 60.60
N ARG A 684 -1.77 -30.91 60.46
CA ARG A 684 -2.94 -30.22 61.06
C ARG A 684 -3.15 -28.76 60.56
N GLY A 685 -4.37 -28.23 60.49
CA GLY A 685 -5.62 -28.75 61.04
C GLY A 685 -6.88 -28.20 60.36
N SER A 686 -7.98 -28.87 60.67
CA SER A 686 -9.35 -28.53 60.28
C SER A 686 -9.84 -27.20 60.86
N ARG A 687 -10.74 -26.51 60.13
CA ARG A 687 -11.99 -26.03 60.73
C ARG A 687 -13.11 -25.89 59.71
N SER A 688 -14.21 -26.57 59.99
CA SER A 688 -15.48 -26.54 59.29
C SER A 688 -16.43 -25.49 59.89
N ARG A 689 -17.35 -24.97 59.06
CA ARG A 689 -18.78 -24.66 59.31
C ARG A 689 -19.30 -23.92 58.06
N CYS A 690 -20.29 -24.41 57.30
CA CYS A 690 -21.70 -24.74 57.58
C CYS A 690 -22.66 -23.55 57.36
N CYS A 691 -23.63 -23.76 56.45
CA CYS A 691 -24.96 -23.13 56.40
C CYS A 691 -25.04 -21.61 56.09
N ARG A 692 -26.08 -21.07 55.42
CA ARG A 692 -27.34 -21.63 54.89
C ARG A 692 -27.88 -20.76 53.73
N ARG A 693 -28.60 -21.44 52.82
CA ARG A 693 -29.65 -21.00 51.87
C ARG A 693 -30.39 -19.67 52.10
N ALA A 694 -30.66 -18.95 50.99
CA ALA A 694 -31.98 -18.50 50.47
C ALA A 694 -31.79 -17.17 49.67
N SER A 695 -32.02 -17.01 48.36
CA SER A 695 -33.14 -17.30 47.45
C SER A 695 -34.30 -16.29 47.45
N SER A 696 -34.21 -15.24 46.61
CA SER A 696 -35.35 -14.67 45.85
C SER A 696 -34.93 -13.48 44.96
N ALA A 697 -35.27 -13.52 43.67
CA ALA A 697 -35.45 -12.33 42.81
C ALA A 697 -36.96 -11.96 42.80
N PRO A 698 -37.40 -10.75 42.38
CA PRO A 698 -37.40 -10.38 40.96
C PRO A 698 -37.18 -8.88 40.61
N ARG A 699 -37.10 -8.63 39.29
CA ARG A 699 -37.10 -7.37 38.50
C ARG A 699 -38.52 -6.69 38.43
N PRO A 700 -38.80 -5.61 37.65
CA PRO A 700 -38.03 -4.40 37.21
C PRO A 700 -38.86 -3.05 37.25
N ARG A 701 -38.33 -1.99 36.59
CA ARG A 701 -38.98 -0.76 36.01
C ARG A 701 -38.83 0.56 36.82
N PRO A 702 -39.02 1.76 36.22
CA PRO A 702 -38.37 2.25 34.98
C PRO A 702 -37.87 3.73 35.09
N ARG A 703 -37.41 4.25 33.94
CA ARG A 703 -37.06 5.63 33.52
C ARG A 703 -37.84 6.82 34.14
N PRO A 704 -37.23 8.03 34.13
CA PRO A 704 -37.39 8.97 33.01
C PRO A 704 -36.40 8.79 31.84
#